data_AF-W0FQR0-F1
#
_entry.id   AF-W0FQR0-F1
#
_cell.length_a   1.000
_cell.length_b   1.000
_cell.length_c   1.000
_cell.angle_alpha   90.00
_cell.angle_beta   90.00
_cell.angle_gamma   90.00
#
_symmetry.space_group_name_H-M   'P 1'
#
loop_
_entity.id
_entity.type
_entity.pdbx_description
1 polymer ?
#
loop_
_entity_poly.entity_id
_entity_poly.type
_entity_poly.pdbx_seq_one_letter_code
_entity_poly.pdbx_strand_id
1 'polypeptide(L)'
;MSTSSCIGISTMKPCCGIVIGYKSSSLFGLSVPKLNNPVIHNNLSKSLSKSAHHRRFHCHSVNNRSRIIGNKSVVNLNRRAFNVSDSSWGQSNVFTSHVDMDRVRDVLVIPKVSSDIRNHSISIESHINEKGFENIYIQGGLNVNPLMIKKIETGNDVVKEEDKSNRIEINGTNVNIDYLKGLNETASKVEREVSEIEKEAWKLLQGAIVNYCGNPVGTVAANDPADKQPLNYDQVFIRDFVPSALAFLLNGDAEIVKNFLLYTLQLQSWEKTVDCYSPGQGLMPASFKVRTAPLDGSDGAFEEVLDPDFGESAIGRVAPVDSGLWWIILLRAYGRITSDYALQERIDVQTGIRLILNLCLSDGFDMFPTLLVTDGSCMIDRRMGIHGHPLEIQALFYAALRCAREMLIVNDGTKNLVTAVNNRLSALSFHIREYYWVDMKKINEIYRYKTEEYSTDAVNKFNIYPDQIPSWLVDWIPEEGGYLIGNLQPAHMDFRFFTLGNLWAIISSLGTIKQNEGILNLIESKWDDLVAHMPLKICYPALEYEEWHIITGSDPKNTPWSYHNGGSWPTLLWQFTLACVKMGRPELAQRAVDLAEKRLSLDQWPEYYDTRSGRFIGKQSRLFQTWTIAGFLTSKKLLENPEKASLLFWDEDYDLLETCVCALSKTSRKKCSRIASRSQNRA
;
A
#
# COMPACT_ATOMS: atom_id res chain seq x y z
N MET A 1 -9.50 30.82 49.58
CA MET A 1 -8.51 30.86 50.67
C MET A 1 -7.52 29.72 50.46
N SER A 2 -6.23 30.00 50.60
CA SER A 2 -5.12 29.08 50.36
C SER A 2 -4.74 28.28 51.61
N THR A 3 -4.37 27.01 51.44
CA THR A 3 -3.23 26.41 52.18
C THR A 3 -2.62 25.28 51.34
N SER A 4 -1.36 25.48 50.97
CA SER A 4 -0.47 24.51 50.32
C SER A 4 0.28 23.65 51.33
N SER A 5 0.71 22.46 50.94
CA SER A 5 1.80 21.72 51.60
C SER A 5 2.58 20.88 50.58
N CYS A 6 3.90 20.78 50.79
CA CYS A 6 4.87 20.47 49.73
C CYS A 6 5.47 19.06 49.83
N ILE A 7 5.75 18.50 48.64
CA ILE A 7 6.86 17.62 48.23
C ILE A 7 7.64 16.84 49.32
N GLY A 8 7.73 15.52 49.12
CA GLY A 8 8.79 14.68 49.68
C GLY A 8 9.17 13.56 48.70
N ILE A 9 10.26 13.74 47.94
CA ILE A 9 10.84 12.69 47.08
C ILE A 9 11.79 11.83 47.94
N SER A 10 11.69 10.51 47.84
CA SER A 10 12.70 9.58 48.37
C SER A 10 13.03 8.51 47.35
N THR A 11 14.30 8.44 46.97
CA THR A 11 14.86 7.53 45.97
C THR A 11 15.48 6.30 46.63
N MET A 12 14.99 5.09 46.35
CA MET A 12 15.77 3.85 46.55
C MET A 12 15.45 2.75 45.53
N LYS A 13 16.53 2.24 44.92
CA LYS A 13 16.71 0.93 44.26
C LYS A 13 18.23 0.64 44.30
N PRO A 14 18.72 -0.61 44.15
CA PRO A 14 18.06 -1.91 44.35
C PRO A 14 18.84 -2.83 45.31
N CYS A 15 18.22 -3.92 45.80
CA CYS A 15 18.95 -5.09 46.30
C CYS A 15 18.37 -6.39 45.73
N CYS A 16 19.24 -7.32 45.37
CA CYS A 16 18.89 -8.59 44.75
C CYS A 16 18.71 -9.71 45.78
N GLY A 17 17.85 -10.68 45.43
CA GLY A 17 17.95 -12.05 45.93
C GLY A 17 17.07 -12.40 47.14
N ILE A 18 16.05 -13.22 46.91
CA ILE A 18 16.05 -14.65 47.31
C ILE A 18 14.81 -15.33 46.71
N VAL A 19 15.02 -16.52 46.13
CA VAL A 19 13.94 -17.38 45.63
C VAL A 19 13.42 -18.23 46.79
N ILE A 20 12.13 -18.14 47.10
CA ILE A 20 11.40 -19.16 47.86
C ILE A 20 10.09 -19.45 47.13
N GLY A 21 10.01 -20.65 46.53
CA GLY A 21 8.76 -21.15 45.98
C GLY A 21 7.88 -21.76 47.06
N TYR A 22 6.56 -21.53 46.97
CA TYR A 22 5.56 -22.33 47.68
C TYR A 22 4.47 -22.81 46.74
N LYS A 23 4.02 -24.04 47.00
CA LYS A 23 3.07 -24.82 46.19
C LYS A 23 1.69 -24.18 46.20
N SER A 24 1.03 -24.08 45.05
CA SER A 24 -0.42 -23.92 44.98
C SER A 24 -1.08 -25.29 44.81
N SER A 25 -1.88 -25.69 45.79
CA SER A 25 -2.79 -26.83 45.69
C SER A 25 -4.10 -26.43 45.03
N SER A 26 -4.69 -27.35 44.28
CA SER A 26 -6.04 -27.26 43.73
C SER A 26 -7.12 -27.06 44.81
N LEU A 27 -8.22 -26.39 44.45
CA LEU A 27 -9.59 -26.74 44.85
C LEU A 27 -10.61 -25.91 44.04
N PHE A 28 -11.63 -26.59 43.49
CA PHE A 28 -12.75 -25.96 42.76
C PHE A 28 -13.78 -25.37 43.75
N GLY A 29 -14.49 -24.31 43.34
CA GLY A 29 -15.56 -23.72 44.15
C GLY A 29 -16.34 -22.59 43.48
N LEU A 30 -17.09 -22.89 42.41
CA LEU A 30 -18.07 -21.95 41.83
C LEU A 30 -19.35 -21.91 42.68
N SER A 31 -19.91 -20.71 42.90
CA SER A 31 -21.20 -20.52 43.55
C SER A 31 -22.03 -19.45 42.81
N VAL A 32 -23.34 -19.69 42.71
CA VAL A 32 -24.32 -18.86 41.97
C VAL A 32 -25.54 -18.59 42.87
N PRO A 33 -26.04 -17.34 42.98
CA PRO A 33 -27.32 -17.06 43.62
C PRO A 33 -28.51 -17.22 42.67
N LYS A 34 -29.66 -17.67 43.22
CA LYS A 34 -30.96 -17.82 42.53
C LYS A 34 -31.79 -16.53 42.63
N LEU A 35 -32.80 -16.36 41.75
CA LEU A 35 -34.17 -16.14 42.22
C LEU A 35 -35.29 -16.45 41.19
N ASN A 36 -36.18 -17.37 41.60
CA ASN A 36 -37.64 -17.49 41.42
C ASN A 36 -38.37 -17.20 40.08
N ASN A 37 -38.97 -18.29 39.59
CA ASN A 37 -40.24 -18.43 38.84
C ASN A 37 -41.46 -18.30 39.82
N PRO A 38 -42.78 -18.46 39.46
CA PRO A 38 -43.42 -19.41 38.50
C PRO A 38 -44.64 -18.79 37.74
N VAL A 39 -45.64 -19.46 37.11
CA VAL A 39 -46.04 -20.86 36.79
C VAL A 39 -46.71 -20.86 35.38
N ILE A 40 -47.01 -21.95 34.65
CA ILE A 40 -48.29 -22.73 34.66
C ILE A 40 -48.22 -23.93 33.66
N HIS A 41 -49.09 -24.93 33.90
CA HIS A 41 -49.59 -26.09 33.12
C HIS A 41 -50.02 -25.88 31.63
N ASN A 42 -50.40 -26.82 30.73
CA ASN A 42 -50.50 -28.30 30.57
C ASN A 42 -50.88 -28.57 29.06
N ASN A 43 -50.98 -29.76 28.43
CA ASN A 43 -50.74 -31.18 28.78
C ASN A 43 -50.38 -32.07 27.54
N LEU A 44 -50.17 -33.37 27.80
CA LEU A 44 -50.02 -34.54 26.92
C LEU A 44 -51.32 -35.03 26.20
N SER A 45 -51.22 -35.71 25.05
CA SER A 45 -51.05 -37.20 25.02
C SER A 45 -51.34 -37.95 23.69
N LYS A 46 -50.57 -39.05 23.53
CA LYS A 46 -50.90 -40.37 22.92
C LYS A 46 -50.95 -40.60 21.39
N SER A 47 -50.44 -41.80 21.08
CA SER A 47 -50.22 -42.43 19.78
C SER A 47 -51.33 -43.42 19.41
N LEU A 48 -51.38 -43.82 18.14
CA LEU A 48 -51.76 -45.19 17.73
C LEU A 48 -51.25 -45.48 16.31
N SER A 49 -50.86 -46.72 16.06
CA SER A 49 -50.37 -47.23 14.77
C SER A 49 -51.30 -48.31 14.22
N LYS A 50 -51.31 -48.49 12.89
CA LYS A 50 -51.68 -49.75 12.21
C LYS A 50 -51.24 -49.71 10.75
N SER A 51 -50.84 -50.86 10.21
CA SER A 51 -50.50 -51.07 8.80
C SER A 51 -51.55 -51.96 8.11
N ALA A 52 -51.62 -51.95 6.77
CA ALA A 52 -51.79 -53.16 5.94
C ALA A 52 -51.89 -52.85 4.42
N HIS A 53 -50.97 -53.44 3.65
CA HIS A 53 -51.19 -54.20 2.40
C HIS A 53 -51.90 -53.61 1.13
N HIS A 54 -51.07 -53.53 0.06
CA HIS A 54 -51.11 -54.38 -1.17
C HIS A 54 -51.61 -53.88 -2.55
N ARG A 55 -50.82 -54.30 -3.57
CA ARG A 55 -51.12 -54.55 -5.02
C ARG A 55 -51.32 -53.32 -5.93
N ARG A 56 -51.06 -53.39 -7.25
CA ARG A 56 -50.04 -54.10 -8.08
C ARG A 56 -50.16 -53.59 -9.55
N PHE A 57 -49.04 -53.48 -10.27
CA PHE A 57 -48.87 -53.53 -11.74
C PHE A 57 -49.24 -52.36 -12.72
N HIS A 58 -48.18 -51.98 -13.48
CA HIS A 58 -48.06 -51.76 -14.94
C HIS A 58 -48.65 -50.55 -15.72
N CYS A 59 -47.69 -49.71 -16.17
CA CYS A 59 -47.35 -49.38 -17.57
C CYS A 59 -47.97 -48.20 -18.36
N HIS A 60 -47.03 -47.46 -19.00
CA HIS A 60 -47.08 -46.74 -20.30
C HIS A 60 -47.39 -45.21 -20.37
N SER A 61 -46.28 -44.45 -20.35
CA SER A 61 -45.80 -43.42 -21.30
C SER A 61 -46.58 -42.14 -21.71
N VAL A 62 -45.75 -41.11 -21.97
CA VAL A 62 -45.94 -39.86 -22.76
C VAL A 62 -46.35 -38.58 -22.00
N ASN A 63 -45.36 -37.69 -21.84
CA ASN A 63 -45.34 -36.20 -21.87
C ASN A 63 -46.61 -35.41 -21.44
N ASN A 64 -46.57 -34.38 -20.58
CA ASN A 64 -45.56 -33.32 -20.44
C ASN A 64 -45.90 -32.34 -19.28
N ARG A 65 -44.91 -31.54 -18.81
CA ARG A 65 -44.96 -30.31 -17.93
C ARG A 65 -44.49 -30.40 -16.47
N SER A 66 -43.21 -30.06 -16.29
CA SER A 66 -42.65 -29.09 -15.31
C SER A 66 -43.32 -28.85 -13.93
N ARG A 67 -42.70 -29.34 -12.84
CA ARG A 67 -42.25 -28.54 -11.65
C ARG A 67 -41.71 -29.41 -10.49
N ILE A 68 -40.86 -28.79 -9.67
CA ILE A 68 -40.77 -28.92 -8.19
C ILE A 68 -39.94 -30.07 -7.53
N ILE A 69 -38.88 -29.63 -6.84
CA ILE A 69 -38.38 -30.01 -5.50
C ILE A 69 -38.01 -31.48 -5.24
N GLY A 70 -36.70 -31.73 -5.17
CA GLY A 70 -36.10 -32.85 -4.44
C GLY A 70 -35.53 -32.43 -3.08
N ASN A 71 -36.37 -32.17 -2.09
CA ASN A 71 -35.93 -32.04 -0.70
C ASN A 71 -35.63 -33.43 -0.12
N LYS A 72 -34.39 -33.71 0.24
CA LYS A 72 -34.05 -34.77 1.20
C LYS A 72 -33.45 -34.16 2.46
N SER A 73 -34.30 -33.99 3.46
CA SER A 73 -33.89 -33.62 4.81
C SER A 73 -33.05 -34.74 5.45
N VAL A 74 -31.83 -34.38 5.84
CA VAL A 74 -31.19 -34.68 7.13
C VAL A 74 -31.89 -35.75 7.98
N VAL A 75 -31.22 -36.89 8.16
CA VAL A 75 -31.40 -37.75 9.33
C VAL A 75 -30.12 -37.68 10.16
N ASN A 76 -30.20 -37.02 11.31
CA ASN A 76 -29.13 -36.97 12.30
C ASN A 76 -28.91 -38.36 12.93
N LEU A 77 -27.67 -38.84 12.95
CA LEU A 77 -27.23 -39.96 13.76
C LEU A 77 -26.13 -39.47 14.71
N ASN A 78 -26.53 -39.19 15.95
CA ASN A 78 -25.70 -38.62 17.00
C ASN A 78 -25.49 -39.67 18.11
N ARG A 79 -24.30 -39.72 18.74
CA ARG A 79 -23.72 -40.71 19.69
C ARG A 79 -22.72 -41.67 19.01
N ARG A 80 -21.51 -41.93 19.50
CA ARG A 80 -20.77 -41.73 20.79
C ARG A 80 -19.25 -41.75 20.42
N ALA A 81 -18.26 -41.42 21.25
CA ALA A 81 -18.12 -40.77 22.56
C ALA A 81 -16.65 -40.28 22.70
N PHE A 82 -16.39 -39.34 23.60
CA PHE A 82 -15.02 -39.03 24.03
C PHE A 82 -14.42 -40.22 24.80
N ASN A 83 -13.11 -40.46 24.64
CA ASN A 83 -12.27 -41.07 25.68
C ASN A 83 -10.83 -40.56 25.53
N VAL A 84 -10.32 -39.96 26.61
CA VAL A 84 -8.90 -39.64 26.83
C VAL A 84 -8.35 -40.73 27.75
N SER A 85 -7.15 -41.27 27.48
CA SER A 85 -6.31 -41.94 28.47
C SER A 85 -4.88 -42.11 27.95
N ASP A 86 -4.01 -41.23 28.43
CA ASP A 86 -2.68 -41.46 29.02
C ASP A 86 -1.60 -42.37 28.39
N SER A 87 -0.39 -41.84 28.54
CA SER A 87 0.91 -42.47 28.32
C SER A 87 1.26 -43.55 29.35
N SER A 88 2.01 -44.58 28.93
CA SER A 88 3.18 -45.07 29.69
C SER A 88 4.06 -46.05 28.90
N TRP A 89 5.29 -46.21 29.41
CA TRP A 89 6.43 -46.98 28.89
C TRP A 89 6.17 -48.42 28.39
N GLY A 90 7.03 -48.89 27.48
CA GLY A 90 7.17 -50.32 27.18
C GLY A 90 8.32 -50.61 26.22
N GLN A 91 9.38 -51.26 26.71
CA GLN A 91 10.64 -51.52 25.99
C GLN A 91 10.50 -52.34 24.69
N SER A 92 11.49 -52.12 23.82
CA SER A 92 11.88 -52.96 22.68
C SER A 92 11.94 -54.46 22.98
N ASN A 93 11.59 -55.29 21.98
CA ASN A 93 12.27 -56.57 21.82
C ASN A 93 12.48 -56.97 20.34
N VAL A 94 13.68 -57.46 20.12
CA VAL A 94 14.35 -57.89 18.89
C VAL A 94 13.65 -59.03 18.17
N PHE A 95 13.74 -59.07 16.83
CA PHE A 95 13.97 -60.33 16.11
C PHE A 95 14.99 -60.12 14.97
N THR A 96 15.83 -61.13 14.75
CA THR A 96 17.05 -61.09 13.94
C THR A 96 16.98 -62.03 12.73
N SER A 97 17.74 -61.70 11.68
CA SER A 97 18.29 -62.68 10.73
C SER A 97 19.59 -62.14 10.09
N HIS A 98 20.69 -62.89 10.18
CA HIS A 98 21.98 -62.65 9.50
C HIS A 98 21.88 -62.80 7.95
N VAL A 99 22.84 -62.46 7.07
CA VAL A 99 24.32 -62.68 6.97
C VAL A 99 24.89 -61.70 5.91
N ASP A 100 26.16 -61.29 5.80
CA ASP A 100 27.32 -60.99 6.69
C ASP A 100 28.51 -60.50 5.78
N MET A 101 29.71 -60.22 6.31
CA MET A 101 30.98 -59.81 5.64
C MET A 101 31.01 -58.37 5.05
N ASP A 102 32.07 -57.53 5.19
CA ASP A 102 33.37 -57.69 5.89
C ASP A 102 33.94 -56.33 6.41
N ARG A 103 35.10 -56.36 7.09
CA ARG A 103 35.75 -55.33 7.96
C ARG A 103 36.32 -54.08 7.23
N VAL A 104 36.65 -52.93 7.86
CA VAL A 104 37.74 -52.59 8.85
C VAL A 104 37.45 -51.17 9.47
N ARG A 105 37.32 -50.96 10.80
CA ARG A 105 38.28 -50.40 11.82
C ARG A 105 39.01 -49.08 11.44
N ASP A 106 39.22 -48.04 12.27
CA ASP A 106 39.29 -47.78 13.74
C ASP A 106 38.70 -46.35 14.06
N VAL A 107 38.08 -45.96 15.21
CA VAL A 107 38.51 -45.85 16.64
C VAL A 107 39.60 -44.76 16.87
N LEU A 108 39.54 -43.77 17.79
CA LEU A 108 38.49 -43.06 18.59
C LEU A 108 39.16 -41.90 19.42
N VAL A 109 38.38 -41.17 20.23
CA VAL A 109 38.75 -40.35 21.42
C VAL A 109 39.11 -38.85 21.26
N ILE A 110 38.38 -38.02 22.02
CA ILE A 110 38.60 -36.60 22.36
C ILE A 110 39.23 -36.51 23.77
N PRO A 111 40.05 -35.49 24.07
CA PRO A 111 39.91 -34.83 25.38
C PRO A 111 39.87 -33.30 25.33
N LYS A 112 39.00 -32.71 26.15
CA LYS A 112 39.03 -31.28 26.53
C LYS A 112 40.09 -31.05 27.61
N VAL A 113 40.89 -29.98 27.50
CA VAL A 113 41.41 -29.21 28.65
C VAL A 113 41.52 -27.73 28.24
N SER A 114 41.16 -26.82 29.14
CA SER A 114 41.38 -25.37 29.01
C SER A 114 42.56 -24.91 29.89
N SER A 115 43.29 -23.89 29.45
CA SER A 115 44.10 -23.06 30.36
C SER A 115 44.35 -21.67 29.79
N ASP A 116 43.95 -20.64 30.54
CA ASP A 116 44.45 -19.28 30.38
C ASP A 116 45.97 -19.21 30.62
N ILE A 117 46.66 -18.25 29.98
CA ILE A 117 47.56 -17.29 30.66
C ILE A 117 48.01 -16.18 29.69
N ARG A 118 48.36 -15.04 30.27
CA ARG A 118 48.54 -13.72 29.64
C ARG A 118 49.94 -13.42 29.10
N ASN A 119 49.96 -12.42 28.19
CA ASN A 119 50.88 -11.26 28.12
C ASN A 119 52.21 -11.28 27.31
N HIS A 120 52.30 -10.26 26.43
CA HIS A 120 53.48 -9.49 25.98
C HIS A 120 54.41 -10.14 24.91
N SER A 121 54.95 -9.44 23.90
CA SER A 121 54.76 -8.04 23.44
C SER A 121 55.38 -7.78 22.05
N ILE A 122 54.82 -6.82 21.30
CA ILE A 122 55.44 -5.92 20.28
C ILE A 122 56.08 -6.54 19.00
N SER A 123 55.48 -6.24 17.84
CA SER A 123 56.16 -5.61 16.69
C SER A 123 55.17 -4.72 15.92
N ILE A 124 55.68 -3.70 15.21
CA ILE A 124 54.92 -2.57 14.62
C ILE A 124 55.02 -2.60 13.08
N GLU A 125 54.16 -1.83 12.41
CA GLU A 125 54.02 -1.57 10.96
C GLU A 125 53.13 -2.57 10.18
N SER A 126 52.28 -2.11 9.25
CA SER A 126 51.66 -0.79 9.08
C SER A 126 50.36 -0.95 8.27
N HIS A 127 49.26 -0.34 8.71
CA HIS A 127 48.00 -0.32 7.93
C HIS A 127 47.38 1.09 7.97
N ILE A 128 47.15 1.63 6.78
CA ILE A 128 46.49 2.92 6.55
C ILE A 128 44.99 2.76 6.89
N ASN A 129 44.46 3.75 7.61
CA ASN A 129 43.21 3.63 8.35
C ASN A 129 42.08 4.46 7.70
N GLU A 130 41.28 3.86 6.81
CA GLU A 130 40.05 4.47 6.30
C GLU A 130 38.85 4.13 7.21
N LYS A 131 38.85 4.71 8.42
CA LYS A 131 37.64 4.89 9.25
C LYS A 131 37.68 6.26 9.89
N GLY A 132 37.05 7.23 9.23
CA GLY A 132 37.20 8.64 9.61
C GLY A 132 36.08 9.59 9.17
N PHE A 133 34.84 9.13 8.96
CA PHE A 133 33.70 10.05 8.71
C PHE A 133 32.33 9.68 9.31
N GLU A 134 32.19 8.57 10.04
CA GLU A 134 30.87 8.15 10.60
C GLU A 134 30.69 8.38 12.12
N ASN A 135 31.73 8.83 12.84
CA ASN A 135 31.72 8.92 14.32
C ASN A 135 31.82 10.36 14.88
N ILE A 136 31.31 11.37 14.16
CA ILE A 136 31.21 12.75 14.67
C ILE A 136 29.76 13.26 14.60
N TYR A 137 28.81 12.52 15.20
CA TYR A 137 27.49 13.05 15.58
C TYR A 137 26.81 12.26 16.72
N ILE A 138 27.59 11.76 17.69
CA ILE A 138 27.06 11.26 18.98
C ILE A 138 27.89 11.82 20.14
N GLN A 139 27.82 13.13 20.36
CA GLN A 139 28.00 13.80 21.66
C GLN A 139 27.78 15.31 21.51
N GLY A 140 26.66 15.81 22.03
CA GLY A 140 26.34 17.25 22.02
C GLY A 140 24.87 17.49 21.67
N GLY A 141 24.01 17.52 22.68
CA GLY A 141 22.64 18.01 22.50
C GLY A 141 22.67 19.50 22.17
N LEU A 142 22.31 19.85 20.94
CA LEU A 142 22.06 21.23 20.54
C LEU A 142 20.59 21.53 20.78
N ASN A 143 20.30 22.34 21.80
CA ASN A 143 19.07 23.11 21.85
C ASN A 143 19.07 24.08 20.66
N VAL A 144 18.49 23.66 19.54
CA VAL A 144 18.17 24.54 18.42
C VAL A 144 16.85 25.22 18.77
N ASN A 145 16.94 26.41 19.37
CA ASN A 145 15.77 27.28 19.49
C ASN A 145 15.22 27.56 18.08
N PRO A 146 13.89 27.57 17.88
CA PRO A 146 13.30 27.85 16.57
C PRO A 146 13.66 29.25 16.08
N LEU A 147 13.73 29.40 14.75
CA LEU A 147 14.15 30.63 14.07
C LEU A 147 13.19 31.80 14.35
N MET A 148 13.64 32.73 15.18
CA MET A 148 12.97 34.00 15.49
C MET A 148 12.80 34.88 14.24
N ILE A 149 11.65 34.81 13.58
CA ILE A 149 11.22 35.84 12.62
C ILE A 149 10.54 36.97 13.39
N LYS A 150 11.33 37.96 13.83
CA LYS A 150 10.78 39.21 14.39
C LYS A 150 10.16 40.03 13.26
N LYS A 151 8.82 40.15 13.31
CA LYS A 151 8.06 41.13 12.52
C LYS A 151 8.49 42.55 12.94
N ILE A 152 9.16 43.29 12.05
CA ILE A 152 9.42 44.72 12.24
C ILE A 152 8.31 45.48 11.52
N GLU A 153 7.51 46.20 12.29
CA GLU A 153 6.58 47.20 11.76
C GLU A 153 7.33 48.52 11.57
N THR A 154 7.42 48.99 10.33
CA THR A 154 7.83 50.36 10.02
C THR A 154 6.85 50.92 8.99
N GLY A 155 6.00 51.85 9.41
CA GLY A 155 5.19 52.66 8.52
C GLY A 155 5.92 53.94 8.11
N ASN A 156 5.42 54.57 7.04
CA ASN A 156 5.73 55.94 6.58
C ASN A 156 7.16 56.16 6.03
N ASP A 157 7.42 56.99 5.01
CA ASP A 157 6.56 57.95 4.29
C ASP A 157 6.88 58.03 2.78
N VAL A 158 6.00 58.69 2.03
CA VAL A 158 6.08 58.94 0.57
C VAL A 158 6.95 60.16 0.25
N VAL A 159 7.94 60.05 -0.65
CA VAL A 159 8.37 61.15 -1.56
C VAL A 159 8.77 60.55 -2.93
N LYS A 160 8.52 61.32 -4.00
CA LYS A 160 8.82 61.02 -5.42
C LYS A 160 10.28 61.34 -5.78
N GLU A 161 10.80 60.73 -6.83
CA GLU A 161 11.55 61.48 -7.85
C GLU A 161 11.47 60.78 -9.23
N GLU A 162 11.37 61.59 -10.29
CA GLU A 162 11.47 61.14 -11.69
C GLU A 162 12.94 61.21 -12.11
N ASP A 163 13.40 60.36 -13.05
CA ASP A 163 14.23 60.91 -14.13
C ASP A 163 14.24 60.09 -15.43
N LYS A 164 14.59 60.78 -16.52
CA LYS A 164 14.52 60.30 -17.92
C LYS A 164 15.91 60.06 -18.51
N SER A 165 16.04 59.06 -19.39
CA SER A 165 16.92 59.02 -20.59
C SER A 165 17.04 57.57 -21.10
N ASN A 166 17.37 57.26 -22.36
CA ASN A 166 17.27 57.99 -23.63
C ASN A 166 17.15 56.94 -24.76
N ARG A 167 16.42 57.23 -25.84
CA ARG A 167 16.48 56.45 -27.09
C ARG A 167 17.49 57.09 -28.04
N ILE A 168 18.41 56.30 -28.60
CA ILE A 168 18.99 56.53 -29.94
C ILE A 168 19.13 55.17 -30.64
N GLU A 169 18.76 55.13 -31.93
CA GLU A 169 18.77 53.95 -32.81
C GLU A 169 20.12 53.79 -33.54
N ILE A 170 20.33 52.65 -34.22
CA ILE A 170 20.61 52.59 -35.67
C ILE A 170 20.72 51.12 -36.17
N ASN A 171 20.06 50.89 -37.30
CA ASN A 171 20.14 49.81 -38.31
C ASN A 171 21.43 48.95 -38.36
N GLY A 172 21.42 47.66 -38.77
CA GLY A 172 20.34 46.79 -39.26
C GLY A 172 20.80 45.90 -40.44
N THR A 173 20.23 44.71 -40.62
CA THR A 173 20.31 43.91 -41.88
C THR A 173 19.20 42.86 -41.98
N ASN A 174 18.66 42.67 -43.20
CA ASN A 174 17.51 41.81 -43.51
C ASN A 174 17.85 40.32 -43.63
N VAL A 175 16.97 39.43 -43.14
CA VAL A 175 16.57 38.19 -43.84
C VAL A 175 15.07 37.91 -43.60
N ASN A 176 14.34 37.62 -44.69
CA ASN A 176 12.90 37.30 -44.79
C ASN A 176 12.23 36.56 -43.62
N ILE A 177 11.08 37.09 -43.15
CA ILE A 177 10.03 36.34 -42.45
C ILE A 177 8.67 36.68 -43.09
N ASP A 178 8.26 35.90 -44.10
CA ASP A 178 6.95 36.05 -44.77
C ASP A 178 6.18 34.71 -44.92
N TYR A 179 6.54 33.71 -44.10
CA TYR A 179 5.87 32.40 -44.06
C TYR A 179 5.20 32.07 -42.70
N LEU A 180 5.10 33.05 -41.78
CA LEU A 180 4.55 32.84 -40.42
C LEU A 180 3.28 33.66 -40.12
N LYS A 181 2.64 34.26 -41.13
CA LYS A 181 1.50 35.17 -40.94
C LYS A 181 0.12 34.57 -41.24
N GLY A 182 0.01 33.24 -41.34
CA GLY A 182 -1.22 32.54 -41.75
C GLY A 182 -1.71 31.43 -40.81
N LEU A 183 -1.20 31.33 -39.57
CA LEU A 183 -1.50 30.21 -38.65
C LEU A 183 -1.99 30.62 -37.25
N ASN A 184 -2.16 31.93 -36.97
CA ASN A 184 -2.47 32.45 -35.63
C ASN A 184 -3.92 32.94 -35.44
N GLU A 185 -4.87 32.59 -36.31
CA GLU A 185 -6.27 33.09 -36.24
C GLU A 185 -7.37 32.02 -36.08
N THR A 186 -7.03 30.74 -35.90
CA THR A 186 -8.04 29.67 -35.64
C THR A 186 -7.68 28.78 -34.45
N ALA A 187 -7.47 29.40 -33.30
CA ALA A 187 -7.43 28.72 -32.00
C ALA A 187 -8.14 29.55 -30.92
N SER A 188 -9.39 29.96 -31.19
CA SER A 188 -10.29 30.44 -30.15
C SER A 188 -10.50 29.30 -29.15
N LYS A 189 -9.82 29.36 -28.00
CA LYS A 189 -10.16 28.51 -26.84
C LYS A 189 -11.64 28.75 -26.52
N VAL A 190 -12.48 27.78 -26.88
CA VAL A 190 -13.82 27.70 -26.31
C VAL A 190 -13.62 27.33 -24.85
N GLU A 191 -13.69 28.31 -23.96
CA GLU A 191 -13.67 28.04 -22.53
C GLU A 191 -14.86 27.14 -22.20
N ARG A 192 -14.56 25.90 -21.77
CA ARG A 192 -15.56 24.94 -21.35
C ARG A 192 -16.29 25.52 -20.16
N GLU A 193 -17.62 25.59 -20.25
CA GLU A 193 -18.44 25.90 -19.08
C GLU A 193 -18.29 24.79 -18.04
N VAL A 194 -17.65 25.13 -16.91
CA VAL A 194 -17.39 24.21 -15.80
C VAL A 194 -18.72 23.77 -15.19
N SER A 195 -18.94 22.46 -15.00
CA SER A 195 -20.21 21.97 -14.41
C SER A 195 -20.38 22.46 -12.98
N GLU A 196 -21.62 22.67 -12.52
CA GLU A 196 -21.88 23.09 -11.14
C GLU A 196 -21.29 22.12 -10.10
N ILE A 197 -21.27 20.82 -10.42
CA ILE A 197 -20.64 19.77 -9.60
C ILE A 197 -19.11 19.94 -9.54
N GLU A 198 -18.48 20.35 -10.63
CA GLU A 198 -17.04 20.65 -10.64
C GLU A 198 -16.73 21.97 -9.89
N LYS A 199 -17.58 23.00 -10.00
CA LYS A 199 -17.48 24.23 -9.18
C LYS A 199 -17.63 23.94 -7.68
N GLU A 200 -18.59 23.08 -7.31
CA GLU A 200 -18.79 22.61 -5.94
C GLU A 200 -17.55 21.86 -5.43
N ALA A 201 -17.04 20.89 -6.21
CA ALA A 201 -15.86 20.12 -5.88
C ALA A 201 -14.63 21.01 -5.67
N TRP A 202 -14.38 22.00 -6.54
CA TRP A 202 -13.28 22.96 -6.35
C TRP A 202 -13.44 23.78 -5.08
N LYS A 203 -14.65 24.25 -4.78
CA LYS A 203 -14.93 25.00 -3.53
C LYS A 203 -14.66 24.14 -2.29
N LEU A 204 -15.05 22.86 -2.31
CA LEU A 204 -14.80 21.93 -1.20
C LEU A 204 -13.30 21.63 -1.03
N LEU A 205 -12.57 21.38 -2.13
CA LEU A 205 -11.13 21.13 -2.10
C LEU A 205 -10.34 22.34 -1.56
N GLN A 206 -10.68 23.55 -2.01
CA GLN A 206 -10.10 24.80 -1.49
C GLN A 206 -10.43 24.99 0.00
N GLY A 207 -11.65 24.63 0.42
CA GLY A 207 -12.07 24.64 1.83
C GLY A 207 -11.43 23.55 2.71
N ALA A 208 -10.67 22.61 2.13
CA ALA A 208 -9.94 21.57 2.86
C ALA A 208 -8.45 21.89 3.07
N ILE A 209 -7.95 23.03 2.55
CA ILE A 209 -6.54 23.43 2.65
C ILE A 209 -6.14 23.70 4.11
N VAL A 210 -5.01 23.10 4.51
CA VAL A 210 -4.35 23.34 5.79
C VAL A 210 -3.20 24.32 5.57
N ASN A 211 -3.16 25.37 6.39
CA ASN A 211 -2.06 26.32 6.42
C ASN A 211 -1.15 26.08 7.62
N TYR A 212 0.14 26.36 7.46
CA TYR A 212 1.16 26.36 8.52
C TYR A 212 2.07 27.58 8.33
N CYS A 213 2.20 28.40 9.36
CA CYS A 213 2.91 29.68 9.34
C CYS A 213 2.49 30.60 8.18
N GLY A 214 1.20 30.55 7.80
CA GLY A 214 0.63 31.31 6.68
C GLY A 214 0.80 30.68 5.29
N ASN A 215 1.57 29.60 5.15
CA ASN A 215 1.76 28.89 3.89
C ASN A 215 0.78 27.71 3.76
N PRO A 216 0.20 27.43 2.58
CA PRO A 216 -0.58 26.22 2.38
C PRO A 216 0.35 25.00 2.35
N VAL A 217 0.06 23.97 3.15
CA VAL A 217 0.95 22.80 3.35
C VAL A 217 0.30 21.44 3.10
N GLY A 218 -0.99 21.40 2.77
CA GLY A 218 -1.69 20.15 2.49
C GLY A 218 -3.21 20.33 2.52
N THR A 219 -3.94 19.21 2.53
CA THR A 219 -5.39 19.21 2.75
C THR A 219 -5.78 18.17 3.80
N VAL A 220 -6.77 18.46 4.64
CA VAL A 220 -7.33 17.49 5.61
C VAL A 220 -7.92 16.27 4.89
N ALA A 221 -8.00 15.11 5.55
CA ALA A 221 -8.59 13.90 4.96
C ALA A 221 -10.10 14.05 4.70
N ALA A 222 -10.83 14.64 5.64
CA ALA A 222 -12.24 14.97 5.50
C ALA A 222 -12.58 16.30 6.20
N ASN A 223 -13.58 17.00 5.69
CA ASN A 223 -14.14 18.20 6.31
C ASN A 223 -15.66 18.03 6.55
N ASP A 224 -16.03 16.97 7.28
CA ASP A 224 -17.41 16.61 7.61
C ASP A 224 -17.97 17.50 8.75
N PRO A 225 -18.93 18.41 8.50
CA PRO A 225 -19.45 19.29 9.54
C PRO A 225 -20.29 18.57 10.61
N ALA A 226 -20.68 17.30 10.35
CA ALA A 226 -21.44 16.49 11.30
C ALA A 226 -20.54 15.66 12.23
N ASP A 227 -19.25 15.49 11.91
CA ASP A 227 -18.33 14.72 12.74
C ASP A 227 -17.89 15.53 13.97
N LYS A 228 -18.34 15.09 15.15
CA LYS A 228 -18.02 15.71 16.44
C LYS A 228 -16.66 15.29 16.99
N GLN A 229 -16.05 14.23 16.44
CA GLN A 229 -14.77 13.70 16.84
C GLN A 229 -14.03 13.15 15.61
N PRO A 230 -13.37 14.01 14.81
CA PRO A 230 -12.75 13.61 13.54
C PRO A 230 -11.63 12.57 13.67
N LEU A 231 -11.21 12.20 14.89
CA LEU A 231 -10.11 11.29 15.19
C LEU A 231 -8.78 11.73 14.54
N ASN A 232 -8.47 11.15 13.40
CA ASN A 232 -7.31 11.47 12.54
C ASN A 232 -7.72 12.04 11.18
N TYR A 233 -9.01 12.11 10.83
CA TYR A 233 -9.48 12.65 9.55
C TYR A 233 -9.29 14.18 9.42
N ASP A 234 -8.96 14.87 10.52
CA ASP A 234 -8.55 16.28 10.52
C ASP A 234 -7.04 16.50 10.30
N GLN A 235 -6.31 15.43 9.98
CA GLN A 235 -4.88 15.45 9.64
C GLN A 235 -4.66 15.45 8.12
N VAL A 236 -3.46 15.85 7.70
CA VAL A 236 -3.00 15.73 6.31
C VAL A 236 -2.30 14.38 6.15
N PHE A 237 -2.94 13.42 5.47
CA PHE A 237 -2.30 12.15 5.09
C PHE A 237 -1.49 12.29 3.81
N ILE A 238 -0.35 11.59 3.74
CA ILE A 238 0.50 11.65 2.53
C ILE A 238 -0.23 11.05 1.32
N ARG A 239 -0.91 9.91 1.47
CA ARG A 239 -1.66 9.26 0.37
C ARG A 239 -2.89 10.06 -0.07
N ASP A 240 -3.67 10.62 0.86
CA ASP A 240 -4.87 11.42 0.57
C ASP A 240 -4.51 12.72 -0.15
N PHE A 241 -3.36 13.32 0.15
CA PHE A 241 -2.92 14.55 -0.50
C PHE A 241 -2.45 14.34 -1.95
N VAL A 242 -2.07 13.13 -2.39
CA VAL A 242 -1.62 12.88 -3.78
C VAL A 242 -2.65 13.35 -4.83
N PRO A 243 -3.93 12.95 -4.80
CA PRO A 243 -4.92 13.50 -5.74
C PRO A 243 -5.14 15.01 -5.57
N SER A 244 -5.13 15.55 -4.35
CA SER A 244 -5.23 17.01 -4.14
C SER A 244 -4.10 17.74 -4.85
N ALA A 245 -2.86 17.27 -4.65
CA ALA A 245 -1.67 17.82 -5.25
C ALA A 245 -1.68 17.74 -6.78
N LEU A 246 -2.15 16.63 -7.36
CA LEU A 246 -2.33 16.50 -8.81
C LEU A 246 -3.40 17.46 -9.33
N ALA A 247 -4.54 17.62 -8.64
CA ALA A 247 -5.56 18.61 -9.02
C ALA A 247 -4.97 20.03 -9.04
N PHE A 248 -4.28 20.45 -7.96
CA PHE A 248 -3.62 21.77 -7.89
C PHE A 248 -2.55 21.95 -8.97
N LEU A 249 -1.64 20.99 -9.18
CA LEU A 249 -0.62 21.05 -10.24
C LEU A 249 -1.23 21.14 -11.65
N LEU A 250 -2.30 20.39 -11.92
CA LEU A 250 -3.00 20.45 -13.21
C LEU A 250 -3.71 21.80 -13.42
N ASN A 251 -4.20 22.42 -12.33
CA ASN A 251 -4.80 23.77 -12.32
C ASN A 251 -3.76 24.90 -12.45
N GLY A 252 -2.52 24.68 -11.99
CA GLY A 252 -1.41 25.64 -12.02
C GLY A 252 -0.90 26.06 -10.63
N ASP A 253 -1.54 25.61 -9.56
CA ASP A 253 -1.29 26.01 -8.17
C ASP A 253 -0.18 25.15 -7.52
N ALA A 254 1.06 25.31 -7.98
CA ALA A 254 2.17 24.46 -7.56
C ALA A 254 2.68 24.68 -6.12
N GLU A 255 2.35 25.82 -5.50
CA GLU A 255 2.92 26.26 -4.21
C GLU A 255 2.60 25.31 -3.06
N ILE A 256 1.33 24.92 -2.90
CA ILE A 256 0.90 23.99 -1.85
C ILE A 256 1.64 22.64 -1.93
N VAL A 257 1.94 22.17 -3.15
CA VAL A 257 2.64 20.90 -3.36
C VAL A 257 4.13 21.03 -3.04
N LYS A 258 4.76 22.14 -3.43
CA LYS A 258 6.16 22.44 -3.05
C LYS A 258 6.33 22.49 -1.54
N ASN A 259 5.42 23.19 -0.86
CA ASN A 259 5.40 23.32 0.59
C ASN A 259 5.19 21.97 1.27
N PHE A 260 4.16 21.21 0.86
CA PHE A 260 3.91 19.86 1.36
C PHE A 260 5.16 18.96 1.25
N LEU A 261 5.82 18.94 0.08
CA LEU A 261 7.01 18.12 -0.16
C LEU A 261 8.17 18.50 0.78
N LEU A 262 8.40 19.79 1.01
CA LEU A 262 9.47 20.29 1.88
C LEU A 262 9.18 20.10 3.38
N TYR A 263 7.95 20.36 3.83
CA TYR A 263 7.58 20.17 5.23
C TYR A 263 7.51 18.68 5.62
N THR A 264 7.00 17.81 4.74
CA THR A 264 7.03 16.36 5.00
C THR A 264 8.46 15.79 4.98
N LEU A 265 9.36 16.34 4.17
CA LEU A 265 10.80 16.05 4.21
C LEU A 265 11.46 16.53 5.52
N GLN A 266 11.06 17.70 6.04
CA GLN A 266 11.51 18.15 7.36
C GLN A 266 11.07 17.15 8.45
N LEU A 267 9.82 16.68 8.40
CA LEU A 267 9.31 15.65 9.31
C LEU A 267 10.07 14.32 9.19
N GLN A 268 10.52 13.92 7.99
CA GLN A 268 11.39 12.75 7.82
C GLN A 268 12.67 12.83 8.67
N SER A 269 13.18 14.03 8.96
CA SER A 269 14.40 14.21 9.76
C SER A 269 14.17 14.14 11.28
N TRP A 270 12.92 14.02 11.75
CA TRP A 270 12.59 13.97 13.18
C TRP A 270 13.05 12.65 13.83
N GLU A 271 13.33 12.73 15.13
CA GLU A 271 13.58 11.56 15.96
C GLU A 271 12.29 10.75 16.10
N LYS A 272 12.30 9.52 15.59
CA LYS A 272 11.18 8.59 15.62
C LYS A 272 11.47 7.58 16.73
N THR A 273 10.58 7.47 17.71
CA THR A 273 10.69 6.48 18.78
C THR A 273 9.33 5.82 19.02
N VAL A 274 9.31 4.49 18.94
CA VAL A 274 8.16 3.66 19.33
C VAL A 274 8.61 2.85 20.54
N ASP A 275 8.13 3.25 21.72
CA ASP A 275 8.54 2.75 23.04
C ASP A 275 10.06 2.83 23.29
N CYS A 276 10.85 1.83 22.85
CA CYS A 276 12.31 1.79 22.98
C CYS A 276 13.04 1.44 21.66
N TYR A 277 12.36 1.60 20.52
CA TYR A 277 12.90 1.31 19.19
C TYR A 277 12.77 2.54 18.28
N SER A 278 13.78 2.79 17.46
CA SER A 278 13.76 3.85 16.44
C SER A 278 13.61 3.25 15.04
N PRO A 279 12.51 3.54 14.31
CA PRO A 279 12.37 3.19 12.90
C PRO A 279 13.49 3.74 12.02
N GLY A 280 13.66 3.14 10.83
CA GLY A 280 14.66 3.57 9.87
C GLY A 280 14.52 5.04 9.47
N GLN A 281 15.65 5.75 9.33
CA GLN A 281 15.69 7.19 9.11
C GLN A 281 14.87 7.67 7.89
N GLY A 282 14.75 6.84 6.85
CA GLY A 282 13.96 7.14 5.66
C GLY A 282 12.44 7.07 5.79
N LEU A 283 11.91 6.65 6.94
CA LEU A 283 10.46 6.53 7.15
C LEU A 283 9.78 7.91 7.06
N MET A 284 8.85 8.05 6.12
CA MET A 284 7.94 9.18 6.04
C MET A 284 6.75 8.95 6.99
N PRO A 285 6.13 10.01 7.54
CA PRO A 285 4.94 9.85 8.36
C PRO A 285 3.72 9.36 7.54
N ALA A 286 2.74 8.77 8.21
CA ALA A 286 1.43 8.47 7.62
C ALA A 286 0.67 9.78 7.35
N SER A 287 0.68 10.65 8.36
CA SER A 287 -0.02 11.93 8.39
C SER A 287 0.69 12.93 9.31
N PHE A 288 0.26 14.18 9.24
CA PHE A 288 0.64 15.21 10.22
C PHE A 288 -0.51 16.19 10.49
N LYS A 289 -0.44 16.88 11.62
CA LYS A 289 -1.39 17.91 12.04
C LYS A 289 -0.67 19.22 12.38
N VAL A 290 -1.30 20.35 12.11
CA VAL A 290 -0.88 21.64 12.66
C VAL A 290 -1.51 21.81 14.04
N ARG A 291 -0.69 22.01 15.07
CA ARG A 291 -1.13 22.31 16.45
C ARG A 291 -0.63 23.69 16.86
N THR A 292 -1.43 24.42 17.64
CA THR A 292 -1.00 25.66 18.30
C THR A 292 -0.48 25.37 19.70
N ALA A 293 0.80 25.63 19.95
CA ALA A 293 1.43 25.55 21.27
C ALA A 293 1.60 26.96 21.87
N PRO A 294 1.48 27.13 23.20
CA PRO A 294 1.80 28.41 23.85
C PRO A 294 3.32 28.63 23.83
N LEU A 295 3.75 29.87 23.55
CA LEU A 295 5.16 30.25 23.59
C LEU A 295 5.65 30.45 25.02
N ASP A 296 6.64 29.67 25.44
CA ASP A 296 7.26 29.76 26.77
C ASP A 296 7.83 31.16 27.03
N GLY A 297 7.30 31.83 28.07
CA GLY A 297 7.76 33.14 28.53
C GLY A 297 6.98 34.35 28.01
N SER A 298 5.87 34.16 27.28
CA SER A 298 4.99 35.26 26.86
C SER A 298 3.50 34.92 26.96
N ASP A 299 2.80 35.56 27.89
CA ASP A 299 1.35 35.40 28.08
C ASP A 299 0.57 35.73 26.80
N GLY A 300 -0.08 34.72 26.21
CA GLY A 300 -1.00 34.87 25.08
C GLY A 300 -0.38 34.80 23.68
N ALA A 301 0.94 34.58 23.55
CA ALA A 301 1.54 34.25 22.25
C ALA A 301 1.51 32.74 22.00
N PHE A 302 1.21 32.35 20.76
CA PHE A 302 1.15 30.95 20.33
C PHE A 302 2.06 30.76 19.11
N GLU A 303 2.71 29.60 19.03
CA GLU A 303 3.41 29.13 17.83
C GLU A 303 2.65 27.96 17.21
N GLU A 304 2.73 27.83 15.89
CA GLU A 304 2.26 26.65 15.18
C GLU A 304 3.38 25.61 15.12
N VAL A 305 3.03 24.35 15.35
CA VAL A 305 3.95 23.20 15.34
C VAL A 305 3.34 22.09 14.50
N LEU A 306 4.16 21.46 13.65
CA LEU A 306 3.79 20.25 12.92
C LEU A 306 3.95 19.02 13.82
N ASP A 307 2.88 18.25 13.94
CA ASP A 307 2.77 17.05 14.77
C ASP A 307 2.58 15.83 13.85
N PRO A 308 3.64 15.06 13.55
CA PRO A 308 3.58 13.87 12.69
C PRO A 308 3.06 12.63 13.43
N ASP A 309 2.48 11.68 12.68
CA ASP A 309 2.25 10.30 13.11
C ASP A 309 3.00 9.35 12.15
N PHE A 310 4.03 8.63 12.64
CA PHE A 310 4.76 7.62 11.87
C PHE A 310 4.18 6.21 12.01
N GLY A 311 3.03 6.07 12.66
CA GLY A 311 2.38 4.79 12.96
C GLY A 311 2.29 4.48 14.46
N GLU A 312 2.95 5.27 15.33
CA GLU A 312 2.88 5.15 16.78
C GLU A 312 1.49 5.43 17.36
N SER A 313 0.73 6.33 16.73
CA SER A 313 -0.66 6.66 17.11
C SER A 313 -1.70 5.94 16.24
N ALA A 314 -1.28 5.36 15.11
CA ALA A 314 -2.15 4.63 14.20
C ALA A 314 -2.81 3.40 14.85
N ILE A 315 -4.07 3.13 14.47
CA ILE A 315 -4.84 2.00 15.00
C ILE A 315 -4.17 0.69 14.59
N GLY A 316 -3.67 -0.06 15.58
CA GLY A 316 -2.94 -1.31 15.35
C GLY A 316 -1.44 -1.13 15.10
N ARG A 317 -0.90 0.10 15.24
CA ARG A 317 0.51 0.45 15.01
C ARG A 317 1.03 0.05 13.63
N VAL A 318 0.23 0.31 12.60
CA VAL A 318 0.56 -0.01 11.19
C VAL A 318 1.64 0.93 10.64
N ALA A 319 2.59 0.37 9.89
CA ALA A 319 3.70 1.12 9.31
C ALA A 319 3.32 1.71 7.94
N PRO A 320 3.48 3.02 7.70
CA PRO A 320 3.09 3.69 6.44
C PRO A 320 4.15 3.51 5.34
N VAL A 321 4.34 2.28 4.88
CA VAL A 321 5.38 1.93 3.89
C VAL A 321 5.15 2.64 2.55
N ASP A 322 3.90 2.80 2.14
CA ASP A 322 3.49 3.49 0.92
C ASP A 322 3.81 5.00 0.93
N SER A 323 3.83 5.66 2.09
CA SER A 323 4.02 7.12 2.19
C SER A 323 5.36 7.60 1.60
N GLY A 324 6.45 6.85 1.81
CA GLY A 324 7.74 7.16 1.19
C GLY A 324 7.74 6.99 -0.33
N LEU A 325 7.02 5.97 -0.82
CA LEU A 325 6.89 5.69 -2.24
C LEU A 325 6.06 6.80 -2.92
N TRP A 326 4.95 7.18 -2.31
CA TRP A 326 4.09 8.29 -2.75
C TRP A 326 4.81 9.63 -2.77
N TRP A 327 5.63 9.95 -1.76
CA TRP A 327 6.40 11.19 -1.72
C TRP A 327 7.38 11.29 -2.91
N ILE A 328 8.11 10.20 -3.25
CA ILE A 328 8.99 10.16 -4.42
C ILE A 328 8.19 10.31 -5.73
N ILE A 329 7.04 9.65 -5.85
CA ILE A 329 6.16 9.75 -7.02
C ILE A 329 5.64 11.19 -7.19
N LEU A 330 5.22 11.84 -6.09
CA LEU A 330 4.70 13.21 -6.11
C LEU A 330 5.79 14.25 -6.41
N LEU A 331 7.00 14.08 -5.87
CA LEU A 331 8.15 14.93 -6.20
C LEU A 331 8.48 14.89 -7.69
N ARG A 332 8.39 13.70 -8.32
CA ARG A 332 8.55 13.53 -9.76
C ARG A 332 7.42 14.20 -10.53
N ALA A 333 6.17 14.02 -10.09
CA ALA A 333 4.99 14.67 -10.69
C ALA A 333 5.08 16.21 -10.64
N TYR A 334 5.53 16.79 -9.52
CA TYR A 334 5.78 18.23 -9.39
C TYR A 334 6.70 18.72 -10.51
N GLY A 335 7.94 18.23 -10.58
CA GLY A 335 8.94 18.73 -11.52
C GLY A 335 8.56 18.49 -12.99
N ARG A 336 7.84 17.40 -13.28
CA ARG A 336 7.33 17.12 -14.63
C ARG A 336 6.22 18.09 -15.06
N ILE A 337 5.29 18.47 -14.18
CA ILE A 337 4.19 19.40 -14.52
C ILE A 337 4.66 20.86 -14.49
N THR A 338 5.47 21.25 -13.51
CA THR A 338 5.93 22.65 -13.35
C THR A 338 7.11 23.00 -14.24
N SER A 339 7.87 21.99 -14.70
CA SER A 339 9.24 22.13 -15.25
C SER A 339 10.27 22.74 -14.28
N ASP A 340 9.94 22.86 -12.99
CA ASP A 340 10.85 23.25 -11.91
C ASP A 340 11.56 22.02 -11.33
N TYR A 341 12.71 21.68 -11.90
CA TYR A 341 13.59 20.61 -11.42
C TYR A 341 14.51 21.07 -10.28
N ALA A 342 14.63 22.38 -10.01
CA ALA A 342 15.52 22.91 -8.97
C ALA A 342 15.11 22.47 -7.56
N LEU A 343 13.82 22.16 -7.34
CA LEU A 343 13.36 21.50 -6.11
C LEU A 343 14.00 20.11 -5.93
N GLN A 344 14.08 19.31 -7.01
CA GLN A 344 14.60 17.94 -6.98
C GLN A 344 16.11 17.92 -6.75
N GLU A 345 16.83 18.92 -7.25
CA GLU A 345 18.29 19.05 -7.14
C GLU A 345 18.79 19.49 -5.76
N ARG A 346 17.91 19.95 -4.85
CA ARG A 346 18.31 20.38 -3.51
C ARG A 346 18.96 19.24 -2.71
N ILE A 347 19.95 19.59 -1.89
CA ILE A 347 20.73 18.63 -1.08
C ILE A 347 19.84 17.90 -0.06
N ASP A 348 18.89 18.60 0.56
CA ASP A 348 17.93 18.00 1.50
C ASP A 348 16.99 17.01 0.78
N VAL A 349 16.44 17.39 -0.37
CA VAL A 349 15.57 16.54 -1.20
C VAL A 349 16.30 15.31 -1.71
N GLN A 350 17.51 15.46 -2.26
CA GLN A 350 18.38 14.33 -2.66
C GLN A 350 18.70 13.40 -1.48
N THR A 351 18.91 13.95 -0.28
CA THR A 351 19.14 13.17 0.94
C THR A 351 17.89 12.39 1.32
N GLY A 352 16.71 13.01 1.28
CA GLY A 352 15.43 12.33 1.57
C GLY A 352 15.12 11.19 0.62
N ILE A 353 15.32 11.38 -0.69
CA ILE A 353 15.22 10.30 -1.69
C ILE A 353 16.15 9.15 -1.33
N ARG A 354 17.43 9.44 -1.02
CA ARG A 354 18.42 8.42 -0.64
C ARG A 354 18.02 7.65 0.64
N LEU A 355 17.49 8.33 1.66
CA LEU A 355 17.07 7.70 2.90
C LEU A 355 15.88 6.74 2.68
N ILE A 356 14.88 7.12 1.88
CA ILE A 356 13.75 6.24 1.52
C ILE A 356 14.27 5.03 0.75
N LEU A 357 15.11 5.24 -0.26
CA LEU A 357 15.67 4.17 -1.08
C LEU A 357 16.52 3.20 -0.27
N ASN A 358 17.36 3.69 0.64
CA ASN A 358 18.16 2.85 1.53
C ASN A 358 17.27 1.97 2.41
N LEU A 359 16.14 2.49 2.92
CA LEU A 359 15.18 1.71 3.68
C LEU A 359 14.52 0.61 2.84
N CYS A 360 14.11 0.92 1.60
CA CYS A 360 13.47 -0.05 0.69
C CYS A 360 14.43 -1.04 0.01
N LEU A 361 15.72 -0.70 -0.10
CA LEU A 361 16.76 -1.52 -0.74
C LEU A 361 17.69 -2.22 0.27
N SER A 362 17.45 -2.07 1.57
CA SER A 362 18.22 -2.73 2.63
C SER A 362 18.28 -4.25 2.45
N ASP A 363 19.45 -4.83 2.69
CA ASP A 363 19.63 -6.27 2.68
C ASP A 363 18.84 -6.93 3.84
N GLY A 364 18.31 -8.12 3.58
CA GLY A 364 17.55 -8.90 4.56
C GLY A 364 17.62 -10.39 4.28
N PHE A 365 16.86 -11.19 5.04
CA PHE A 365 16.76 -12.64 4.82
C PHE A 365 15.83 -13.04 3.67
N ASP A 366 15.11 -12.08 3.09
CA ASP A 366 14.19 -12.32 2.00
C ASP A 366 14.95 -12.61 0.69
N MET A 367 14.55 -13.66 -0.02
CA MET A 367 15.12 -14.05 -1.32
C MET A 367 14.34 -13.45 -2.50
N PHE A 368 13.20 -12.80 -2.24
CA PHE A 368 12.37 -12.20 -3.27
C PHE A 368 12.88 -10.78 -3.61
N PRO A 369 12.76 -10.32 -4.87
CA PRO A 369 13.09 -8.94 -5.23
C PRO A 369 11.99 -7.94 -4.86
N THR A 370 10.85 -8.43 -4.37
CA THR A 370 9.76 -7.64 -3.80
C THR A 370 10.15 -7.00 -2.46
N LEU A 371 9.34 -6.06 -1.99
CA LEU A 371 9.45 -5.51 -0.63
C LEU A 371 8.58 -6.37 0.30
N LEU A 372 9.18 -6.85 1.39
CA LEU A 372 8.48 -7.56 2.47
C LEU A 372 7.82 -6.55 3.41
N VAL A 373 6.52 -6.70 3.65
CA VAL A 373 5.74 -5.79 4.51
C VAL A 373 4.78 -6.53 5.44
N THR A 374 4.37 -5.86 6.52
CA THR A 374 3.29 -6.31 7.40
C THR A 374 1.92 -6.07 6.75
N ASP A 375 0.88 -6.67 7.33
CA ASP A 375 -0.51 -6.33 7.00
C ASP A 375 -0.78 -4.86 7.37
N GLY A 376 -1.73 -4.20 6.70
CA GLY A 376 -2.07 -2.79 6.99
C GLY A 376 -1.09 -1.73 6.47
N SER A 377 -0.17 -2.06 5.56
CA SER A 377 1.00 -1.22 5.22
C SER A 377 0.86 -0.27 4.02
N CYS A 378 -0.34 -0.16 3.44
CA CYS A 378 -0.63 0.64 2.24
C CYS A 378 -1.97 1.39 2.35
N MET A 379 -2.67 1.68 1.25
CA MET A 379 -4.03 2.27 1.31
C MET A 379 -4.97 1.43 2.19
N ILE A 380 -4.79 0.11 2.15
CA ILE A 380 -5.45 -0.84 3.05
C ILE A 380 -4.71 -0.82 4.39
N ASP A 381 -5.08 0.12 5.26
CA ASP A 381 -4.45 0.39 6.57
C ASP A 381 -4.86 -0.56 7.71
N ARG A 382 -5.52 -1.69 7.39
CA ARG A 382 -6.02 -2.67 8.38
C ARG A 382 -5.79 -4.09 7.90
N ARG A 383 -5.81 -5.05 8.83
CA ARG A 383 -5.58 -6.47 8.56
C ARG A 383 -6.57 -7.03 7.53
N MET A 384 -6.06 -7.36 6.35
CA MET A 384 -6.81 -7.87 5.20
C MET A 384 -6.15 -9.09 4.53
N GLY A 385 -5.10 -9.65 5.15
CA GLY A 385 -4.34 -10.77 4.59
C GLY A 385 -3.32 -10.34 3.54
N ILE A 386 -2.86 -9.07 3.60
CA ILE A 386 -1.97 -8.47 2.60
C ILE A 386 -0.51 -8.36 3.07
N HIS A 387 -0.16 -8.96 4.21
CA HIS A 387 1.23 -9.12 4.63
C HIS A 387 2.03 -9.97 3.63
N GLY A 388 3.36 -9.86 3.64
CA GLY A 388 4.22 -10.52 2.65
C GLY A 388 4.57 -9.57 1.51
N HIS A 389 4.06 -9.84 0.31
CA HIS A 389 4.44 -9.11 -0.91
C HIS A 389 3.20 -8.60 -1.69
N PRO A 390 2.38 -7.71 -1.10
CA PRO A 390 1.17 -7.23 -1.74
C PRO A 390 1.50 -6.40 -2.99
N LEU A 391 0.81 -6.68 -4.10
CA LEU A 391 1.02 -6.06 -5.39
C LEU A 391 0.99 -4.53 -5.35
N GLU A 392 0.14 -3.95 -4.50
CA GLU A 392 0.03 -2.50 -4.33
C GLU A 392 1.39 -1.87 -3.96
N ILE A 393 2.05 -2.40 -2.92
CA ILE A 393 3.39 -1.98 -2.54
C ILE A 393 4.40 -2.29 -3.65
N GLN A 394 4.31 -3.44 -4.33
CA GLN A 394 5.27 -3.78 -5.38
C GLN A 394 5.20 -2.84 -6.59
N ALA A 395 3.98 -2.45 -6.98
CA ALA A 395 3.73 -1.51 -8.08
C ALA A 395 4.17 -0.09 -7.72
N LEU A 396 3.85 0.39 -6.51
CA LEU A 396 4.32 1.68 -6.00
C LEU A 396 5.84 1.71 -5.81
N PHE A 397 6.45 0.61 -5.36
CA PHE A 397 7.89 0.50 -5.19
C PHE A 397 8.60 0.55 -6.54
N TYR A 398 8.11 -0.18 -7.54
CA TYR A 398 8.64 -0.09 -8.90
C TYR A 398 8.50 1.33 -9.48
N ALA A 399 7.35 1.98 -9.31
CA ALA A 399 7.14 3.36 -9.75
C ALA A 399 8.10 4.34 -9.05
N ALA A 400 8.24 4.26 -7.73
CA ALA A 400 9.16 5.09 -6.95
C ALA A 400 10.63 4.86 -7.34
N LEU A 401 11.04 3.62 -7.65
CA LEU A 401 12.38 3.32 -8.17
C LEU A 401 12.61 3.94 -9.56
N ARG A 402 11.60 3.95 -10.45
CA ARG A 402 11.70 4.64 -11.76
C ARG A 402 11.83 6.16 -11.57
N CYS A 403 10.99 6.76 -10.73
CA CYS A 403 11.09 8.18 -10.34
C CYS A 403 12.48 8.52 -9.78
N ALA A 404 12.97 7.74 -8.81
CA ALA A 404 14.28 7.94 -8.20
C ALA A 404 15.41 7.89 -9.23
N ARG A 405 15.38 6.95 -10.18
CA ARG A 405 16.38 6.86 -11.24
C ARG A 405 16.39 8.08 -12.18
N GLU A 406 15.24 8.73 -12.38
CA GLU A 406 15.15 9.99 -13.14
C GLU A 406 15.69 11.20 -12.35
N MET A 407 15.55 11.21 -11.02
CA MET A 407 15.82 12.38 -10.18
C MET A 407 17.16 12.34 -9.42
N LEU A 408 17.80 11.18 -9.24
CA LEU A 408 19.04 11.05 -8.47
C LEU A 408 20.23 11.67 -9.21
N ILE A 409 20.92 12.61 -8.55
CA ILE A 409 22.18 13.17 -9.05
C ILE A 409 23.27 12.09 -8.96
N VAL A 410 23.84 11.71 -10.11
CA VAL A 410 24.89 10.69 -10.21
C VAL A 410 26.25 11.27 -9.89
N ASN A 411 26.82 10.86 -8.76
CA ASN A 411 28.17 11.19 -8.30
C ASN A 411 28.81 9.96 -7.61
N ASP A 412 30.07 10.05 -7.21
CA ASP A 412 30.79 8.90 -6.62
C ASP A 412 30.11 8.31 -5.38
N GLY A 413 29.41 9.13 -4.58
CA GLY A 413 28.63 8.68 -3.43
C GLY A 413 27.26 8.06 -3.76
N THR A 414 26.73 8.23 -4.98
CA THR A 414 25.41 7.72 -5.39
C THR A 414 25.46 6.62 -6.45
N LYS A 415 26.59 6.42 -7.14
CA LYS A 415 26.78 5.36 -8.17
C LYS A 415 26.34 3.96 -7.71
N ASN A 416 26.68 3.57 -6.48
CA ASN A 416 26.29 2.27 -5.92
C ASN A 416 24.77 2.16 -5.72
N LEU A 417 24.12 3.23 -5.23
CA LEU A 417 22.67 3.27 -5.04
C LEU A 417 21.93 3.23 -6.37
N VAL A 418 22.38 3.99 -7.38
CA VAL A 418 21.80 3.97 -8.74
C VAL A 418 21.95 2.57 -9.37
N THR A 419 23.07 1.90 -9.12
CA THR A 419 23.28 0.50 -9.56
C THR A 419 22.31 -0.47 -8.85
N ALA A 420 22.11 -0.31 -7.54
CA ALA A 420 21.13 -1.10 -6.78
C ALA A 420 19.68 -0.87 -7.26
N VAL A 421 19.31 0.38 -7.54
CA VAL A 421 18.01 0.75 -8.13
C VAL A 421 17.80 0.05 -9.47
N ASN A 422 18.78 0.10 -10.39
CA ASN A 422 18.68 -0.56 -11.70
C ASN A 422 18.57 -2.09 -11.59
N ASN A 423 19.38 -2.71 -10.73
CA ASN A 423 19.33 -4.14 -10.47
C ASN A 423 17.97 -4.57 -9.90
N ARG A 424 17.45 -3.83 -8.91
CA ARG A 424 16.13 -4.07 -8.29
C ARG A 424 15.00 -3.89 -9.31
N LEU A 425 15.03 -2.83 -10.12
CA LEU A 425 14.06 -2.60 -11.21
C LEU A 425 14.02 -3.77 -12.20
N SER A 426 15.18 -4.29 -12.63
CA SER A 426 15.24 -5.43 -13.57
C SER A 426 14.77 -6.74 -12.92
N ALA A 427 15.07 -6.97 -11.64
CA ALA A 427 14.62 -8.17 -10.92
C ALA A 427 13.12 -8.15 -10.60
N LEU A 428 12.61 -7.01 -10.10
CA LEU A 428 11.20 -6.82 -9.74
C LEU A 428 10.28 -6.92 -10.97
N SER A 429 10.66 -6.26 -12.07
CA SER A 429 9.91 -6.36 -13.33
C SER A 429 9.86 -7.79 -13.89
N PHE A 430 10.93 -8.59 -13.77
CA PHE A 430 10.86 -10.01 -14.12
C PHE A 430 9.89 -10.78 -13.21
N HIS A 431 10.04 -10.60 -11.90
CA HIS A 431 9.30 -11.34 -10.90
C HIS A 431 7.78 -11.11 -10.99
N ILE A 432 7.35 -9.85 -11.09
CA ILE A 432 5.92 -9.51 -11.21
C ILE A 432 5.35 -10.00 -12.55
N ARG A 433 6.03 -9.74 -13.68
CA ARG A 433 5.53 -10.13 -15.02
C ARG A 433 5.38 -11.64 -15.20
N GLU A 434 6.25 -12.44 -14.57
CA GLU A 434 6.26 -13.91 -14.71
C GLU A 434 5.37 -14.62 -13.68
N TYR A 435 5.38 -14.18 -12.41
CA TYR A 435 4.77 -14.94 -11.31
C TYR A 435 3.49 -14.35 -10.73
N TYR A 436 3.22 -13.06 -10.93
CA TYR A 436 1.96 -12.44 -10.46
C TYR A 436 0.87 -12.46 -11.53
N TRP A 437 1.24 -12.58 -12.81
CA TRP A 437 0.27 -12.60 -13.90
C TRP A 437 -0.62 -13.84 -13.88
N VAL A 438 -1.93 -13.64 -14.02
CA VAL A 438 -2.92 -14.68 -14.26
C VAL A 438 -3.83 -14.31 -15.43
N ASP A 439 -3.99 -15.28 -16.32
CA ASP A 439 -5.00 -15.36 -17.39
C ASP A 439 -5.53 -16.82 -17.41
N MET A 440 -6.54 -17.12 -18.23
CA MET A 440 -7.12 -18.47 -18.31
C MET A 440 -6.07 -19.56 -18.59
N LYS A 441 -5.05 -19.23 -19.40
CA LYS A 441 -3.96 -20.16 -19.74
C LYS A 441 -3.03 -20.41 -18.54
N LYS A 442 -2.66 -19.37 -17.81
CA LYS A 442 -1.78 -19.47 -16.63
C LYS A 442 -2.50 -20.10 -15.44
N ILE A 443 -3.81 -19.90 -15.27
CA ILE A 443 -4.62 -20.62 -14.29
C ILE A 443 -4.62 -22.13 -14.58
N ASN A 444 -4.81 -22.52 -15.86
CA ASN A 444 -4.71 -23.93 -16.28
C ASN A 444 -3.27 -24.49 -16.13
N GLU A 445 -2.23 -23.65 -16.20
CA GLU A 445 -0.85 -24.04 -15.88
C GLU A 445 -0.69 -24.34 -14.38
N ILE A 446 -1.14 -23.42 -13.51
CA ILE A 446 -1.09 -23.56 -12.03
C ILE A 446 -1.93 -24.77 -11.57
N TYR A 447 -3.10 -24.98 -12.15
CA TYR A 447 -3.97 -26.14 -11.88
C TYR A 447 -3.27 -27.49 -12.14
N ARG A 448 -2.23 -27.49 -12.98
CA ARG A 448 -1.45 -28.68 -13.38
C ARG A 448 -0.06 -28.73 -12.75
N TYR A 449 0.24 -27.84 -11.80
CA TYR A 449 1.50 -27.87 -11.06
C TYR A 449 1.70 -29.18 -10.33
N LYS A 450 2.96 -29.59 -10.21
CA LYS A 450 3.38 -30.62 -9.26
C LYS A 450 3.81 -29.92 -7.99
N THR A 451 3.60 -30.56 -6.84
CA THR A 451 4.11 -30.08 -5.55
C THR A 451 5.43 -30.77 -5.22
N GLU A 452 6.13 -30.27 -4.22
CA GLU A 452 7.43 -30.79 -3.75
C GLU A 452 8.54 -30.80 -4.83
N GLU A 453 8.51 -29.84 -5.75
CA GLU A 453 9.52 -29.67 -6.82
C GLU A 453 10.86 -29.12 -6.29
N TYR A 454 11.72 -29.98 -5.75
CA TYR A 454 13.06 -29.58 -5.30
C TYR A 454 14.09 -29.51 -6.44
N SER A 455 14.08 -28.44 -7.24
CA SER A 455 15.16 -28.14 -8.20
C SER A 455 15.21 -26.68 -8.64
N THR A 456 16.36 -26.22 -9.16
CA THR A 456 16.48 -24.91 -9.84
C THR A 456 15.73 -24.83 -11.16
N ASP A 457 15.36 -25.98 -11.72
CA ASP A 457 14.62 -26.10 -12.97
C ASP A 457 13.09 -26.24 -12.78
N ALA A 458 12.62 -26.18 -11.52
CA ALA A 458 11.22 -26.33 -11.13
C ALA A 458 10.27 -25.35 -11.85
N VAL A 459 9.08 -25.85 -12.17
CA VAL A 459 7.96 -25.05 -12.69
C VAL A 459 7.25 -24.38 -11.52
N ASN A 460 6.83 -25.18 -10.54
CA ASN A 460 6.18 -24.68 -9.32
C ASN A 460 7.20 -24.15 -8.29
N LYS A 461 7.85 -23.03 -8.60
CA LYS A 461 8.97 -22.47 -7.79
C LYS A 461 8.62 -22.10 -6.36
N PHE A 462 7.36 -21.88 -6.07
CA PHE A 462 6.88 -21.44 -4.75
C PHE A 462 6.11 -22.55 -4.01
N ASN A 463 6.09 -23.78 -4.54
CA ASN A 463 5.30 -24.90 -4.01
C ASN A 463 3.82 -24.55 -3.78
N ILE A 464 3.20 -23.87 -4.75
CA ILE A 464 1.77 -23.55 -4.74
C ILE A 464 0.97 -24.83 -4.93
N TYR A 465 0.01 -25.08 -4.04
CA TYR A 465 -0.92 -26.19 -4.15
C TYR A 465 -2.05 -25.82 -5.13
N PRO A 466 -2.34 -26.63 -6.17
CA PRO A 466 -3.42 -26.34 -7.13
C PRO A 466 -4.78 -26.07 -6.48
N ASP A 467 -5.07 -26.70 -5.34
CA ASP A 467 -6.31 -26.54 -4.57
C ASP A 467 -6.48 -25.13 -3.96
N GLN A 468 -5.46 -24.25 -4.05
CA GLN A 468 -5.60 -22.83 -3.68
C GLN A 468 -6.29 -21.98 -4.75
N ILE A 469 -6.48 -22.48 -5.97
CA ILE A 469 -7.24 -21.77 -7.01
C ILE A 469 -8.69 -21.65 -6.53
N PRO A 470 -9.21 -20.42 -6.28
CA PRO A 470 -10.56 -20.27 -5.75
C PRO A 470 -11.61 -20.70 -6.77
N SER A 471 -12.69 -21.32 -6.30
CA SER A 471 -13.78 -21.80 -7.15
C SER A 471 -14.43 -20.69 -7.99
N TRP A 472 -14.42 -19.45 -7.52
CA TRP A 472 -14.95 -18.30 -8.26
C TRP A 472 -14.06 -17.87 -9.44
N LEU A 473 -12.75 -18.14 -9.41
CA LEU A 473 -11.79 -17.52 -10.33
C LEU A 473 -11.95 -18.01 -11.77
N VAL A 474 -12.14 -19.32 -11.95
CA VAL A 474 -12.20 -19.93 -13.30
C VAL A 474 -13.45 -19.47 -14.05
N ASP A 475 -14.59 -19.36 -13.37
CA ASP A 475 -15.84 -18.85 -13.95
C ASP A 475 -15.84 -17.31 -14.10
N TRP A 476 -15.02 -16.60 -13.30
CA TRP A 476 -14.96 -15.15 -13.31
C TRP A 476 -14.00 -14.56 -14.34
N ILE A 477 -12.86 -15.20 -14.63
CA ILE A 477 -11.89 -14.65 -15.59
C ILE A 477 -12.41 -14.74 -17.04
N PRO A 478 -12.27 -13.70 -17.88
CA PRO A 478 -12.65 -13.75 -19.30
C PRO A 478 -11.64 -14.57 -20.12
N GLU A 479 -12.06 -14.99 -21.32
CA GLU A 479 -11.18 -15.62 -22.31
C GLU A 479 -10.09 -14.66 -22.82
N GLU A 480 -10.45 -13.39 -23.01
CA GLU A 480 -9.53 -12.31 -23.38
C GLU A 480 -9.38 -11.32 -22.22
N GLY A 481 -8.29 -11.45 -21.46
CA GLY A 481 -7.97 -10.59 -20.33
C GLY A 481 -7.10 -11.31 -19.30
N GLY A 482 -6.73 -10.58 -18.26
CA GLY A 482 -5.93 -11.11 -17.15
C GLY A 482 -5.53 -9.99 -16.19
N TYR A 483 -4.88 -10.34 -15.10
CA TYR A 483 -4.43 -9.38 -14.09
C TYR A 483 -3.21 -9.87 -13.32
N LEU A 484 -2.63 -8.98 -12.53
CA LEU A 484 -1.63 -9.32 -11.53
C LEU A 484 -2.34 -9.62 -10.21
N ILE A 485 -2.11 -10.81 -9.65
CA ILE A 485 -2.69 -11.27 -8.37
C ILE A 485 -2.29 -10.36 -7.21
N GLY A 486 -3.06 -10.42 -6.12
CA GLY A 486 -2.87 -9.57 -4.95
C GLY A 486 -1.57 -9.79 -4.19
N ASN A 487 -1.09 -11.03 -4.08
CA ASN A 487 0.05 -11.38 -3.24
C ASN A 487 0.65 -12.73 -3.68
N LEU A 488 1.96 -12.91 -3.47
CA LEU A 488 2.67 -14.16 -3.71
C LEU A 488 3.69 -14.40 -2.58
N GLN A 489 3.62 -15.56 -1.93
CA GLN A 489 4.47 -15.96 -0.82
C GLN A 489 4.88 -17.44 -0.97
N PRO A 490 5.87 -17.94 -0.21
CA PRO A 490 6.16 -19.36 -0.13
C PRO A 490 4.89 -20.18 0.21
N ALA A 491 4.54 -21.11 -0.67
CA ALA A 491 3.35 -21.95 -0.64
C ALA A 491 2.00 -21.21 -0.59
N HIS A 492 1.92 -19.92 -0.98
CA HIS A 492 0.66 -19.17 -0.98
C HIS A 492 0.54 -18.17 -2.13
N MET A 493 -0.62 -18.18 -2.82
CA MET A 493 -1.04 -17.17 -3.80
C MET A 493 -2.38 -16.54 -3.37
N ASP A 494 -2.44 -15.21 -3.30
CA ASP A 494 -3.69 -14.48 -3.09
C ASP A 494 -4.25 -14.03 -4.44
N PHE A 495 -5.20 -14.81 -4.96
CA PHE A 495 -5.81 -14.57 -6.26
C PHE A 495 -6.79 -13.37 -6.29
N ARG A 496 -7.03 -12.65 -5.19
CA ARG A 496 -7.89 -11.46 -5.24
C ARG A 496 -7.33 -10.40 -6.21
N PHE A 497 -8.20 -9.79 -6.99
CA PHE A 497 -7.86 -8.62 -7.80
C PHE A 497 -7.74 -7.40 -6.89
N PHE A 498 -6.62 -6.67 -6.97
CA PHE A 498 -6.44 -5.39 -6.26
C PHE A 498 -6.25 -4.26 -7.27
N THR A 499 -7.11 -3.26 -7.20
CA THR A 499 -7.24 -2.23 -8.24
C THR A 499 -6.02 -1.32 -8.28
N LEU A 500 -5.60 -0.75 -7.14
CA LEU A 500 -4.49 0.22 -7.12
C LEU A 500 -3.20 -0.41 -7.67
N GLY A 501 -2.86 -1.63 -7.24
CA GLY A 501 -1.69 -2.36 -7.74
C GLY A 501 -1.73 -2.65 -9.25
N ASN A 502 -2.88 -3.08 -9.78
CA ASN A 502 -3.03 -3.33 -11.21
C ASN A 502 -2.98 -2.04 -12.06
N LEU A 503 -3.61 -0.96 -11.59
CA LEU A 503 -3.54 0.34 -12.27
C LEU A 503 -2.13 0.94 -12.23
N TRP A 504 -1.42 0.84 -11.11
CA TRP A 504 -0.03 1.29 -11.04
C TRP A 504 0.93 0.42 -11.86
N ALA A 505 0.61 -0.87 -12.05
CA ALA A 505 1.36 -1.70 -12.97
C ALA A 505 1.22 -1.24 -14.43
N ILE A 506 0.02 -0.78 -14.83
CA ILE A 506 -0.19 -0.10 -16.11
C ILE A 506 0.61 1.22 -16.13
N ILE A 507 0.33 2.15 -15.21
CA ILE A 507 0.90 3.52 -15.21
C ILE A 507 2.44 3.50 -15.30
N SER A 508 3.08 2.66 -14.50
CA SER A 508 4.55 2.55 -14.40
C SER A 508 5.23 1.67 -15.47
N SER A 509 4.47 1.00 -16.34
CA SER A 509 4.98 -0.08 -17.24
C SER A 509 5.62 -1.25 -16.48
N LEU A 510 5.12 -1.59 -15.29
CA LEU A 510 5.53 -2.81 -14.60
C LEU A 510 5.01 -4.06 -15.34
N GLY A 511 3.78 -4.02 -15.85
CA GLY A 511 3.28 -5.05 -16.78
C GLY A 511 3.79 -4.80 -18.21
N THR A 512 3.89 -5.87 -19.01
CA THR A 512 4.10 -5.73 -20.47
C THR A 512 2.86 -5.10 -21.14
N ILE A 513 3.01 -4.56 -22.36
CA ILE A 513 1.89 -3.98 -23.13
C ILE A 513 0.66 -4.91 -23.13
N LYS A 514 0.84 -6.19 -23.50
CA LYS A 514 -0.24 -7.20 -23.52
C LYS A 514 -0.88 -7.46 -22.16
N GLN A 515 -0.11 -7.40 -21.07
CA GLN A 515 -0.63 -7.55 -19.72
C GLN A 515 -1.44 -6.32 -19.30
N ASN A 516 -0.97 -5.13 -19.66
CA ASN A 516 -1.65 -3.86 -19.39
C ASN A 516 -2.97 -3.74 -20.18
N GLU A 517 -2.97 -4.15 -21.45
CA GLU A 517 -4.19 -4.33 -22.26
C GLU A 517 -5.12 -5.36 -21.61
N GLY A 518 -4.59 -6.53 -21.20
CA GLY A 518 -5.36 -7.58 -20.54
C GLY A 518 -6.04 -7.15 -19.23
N ILE A 519 -5.41 -6.26 -18.45
CA ILE A 519 -6.00 -5.65 -17.24
C ILE A 519 -7.18 -4.75 -17.59
N LEU A 520 -7.06 -3.88 -18.61
CA LEU A 520 -8.18 -3.03 -19.02
C LEU A 520 -9.32 -3.84 -19.63
N ASN A 521 -9.00 -4.88 -20.42
CA ASN A 521 -10.00 -5.80 -20.98
C ASN A 521 -10.72 -6.60 -19.87
N LEU A 522 -10.03 -6.96 -18.80
CA LEU A 522 -10.66 -7.53 -17.59
C LEU A 522 -11.61 -6.52 -16.93
N ILE A 523 -11.17 -5.28 -16.69
CA ILE A 523 -12.00 -4.25 -16.06
C ILE A 523 -13.25 -3.94 -16.90
N GLU A 524 -13.12 -3.90 -18.22
CA GLU A 524 -14.24 -3.70 -19.15
C GLU A 524 -15.20 -4.90 -19.19
N SER A 525 -14.69 -6.12 -19.30
CA SER A 525 -15.52 -7.34 -19.35
C SER A 525 -16.15 -7.71 -18.00
N LYS A 526 -15.59 -7.24 -16.88
CA LYS A 526 -16.10 -7.41 -15.52
C LYS A 526 -16.55 -6.07 -14.92
N TRP A 527 -17.02 -5.15 -15.76
CA TRP A 527 -17.46 -3.81 -15.37
C TRP A 527 -18.46 -3.82 -14.21
N ASP A 528 -19.44 -4.71 -14.24
CA ASP A 528 -20.49 -4.77 -13.21
C ASP A 528 -20.01 -5.26 -11.83
N ASP A 529 -18.87 -5.96 -11.76
CA ASP A 529 -18.23 -6.37 -10.50
C ASP A 529 -17.18 -5.34 -10.04
N LEU A 530 -16.34 -4.82 -10.95
CA LEU A 530 -15.17 -3.99 -10.62
C LEU A 530 -15.46 -2.48 -10.59
N VAL A 531 -16.42 -2.02 -11.40
CA VAL A 531 -16.88 -0.61 -11.48
C VAL A 531 -18.28 -0.45 -10.88
N ALA A 532 -19.16 -1.40 -11.16
CA ALA A 532 -20.53 -1.49 -10.66
C ALA A 532 -21.33 -0.17 -10.82
N HIS A 533 -21.99 0.31 -9.76
CA HIS A 533 -22.68 1.61 -9.73
C HIS A 533 -21.86 2.73 -9.08
N MET A 534 -20.65 2.43 -8.60
CA MET A 534 -19.73 3.44 -8.06
C MET A 534 -18.28 2.97 -8.27
N PRO A 535 -17.52 3.62 -9.16
CA PRO A 535 -16.10 3.32 -9.37
C PRO A 535 -15.28 3.60 -8.11
N LEU A 536 -14.21 2.88 -7.82
CA LEU A 536 -13.89 1.51 -8.26
C LEU A 536 -13.84 0.59 -7.04
N LYS A 537 -14.05 -0.71 -7.22
CA LYS A 537 -13.73 -1.67 -6.15
C LYS A 537 -12.26 -1.55 -5.78
N ILE A 538 -11.95 -1.52 -4.48
CA ILE A 538 -10.55 -1.56 -4.01
C ILE A 538 -9.93 -2.94 -4.24
N CYS A 539 -10.70 -3.99 -3.99
CA CYS A 539 -10.37 -5.37 -4.32
C CYS A 539 -11.62 -6.18 -4.70
N TYR A 540 -11.42 -7.34 -5.32
CA TYR A 540 -12.47 -8.29 -5.66
C TYR A 540 -11.98 -9.75 -5.60
N PRO A 541 -12.79 -10.71 -5.10
CA PRO A 541 -14.05 -10.51 -4.37
C PRO A 541 -13.79 -10.08 -2.92
N ALA A 542 -14.86 -9.79 -2.17
CA ALA A 542 -14.78 -9.67 -0.72
C ALA A 542 -14.56 -11.04 -0.06
N LEU A 543 -13.85 -11.05 1.06
CA LEU A 543 -13.77 -12.18 2.00
C LEU A 543 -15.11 -12.32 2.72
N GLU A 544 -15.66 -13.53 2.77
CA GLU A 544 -16.93 -13.82 3.44
C GLU A 544 -16.78 -14.89 4.54
N TYR A 545 -17.79 -15.04 5.40
CA TYR A 545 -17.91 -16.10 6.41
C TYR A 545 -16.60 -16.39 7.20
N GLU A 546 -16.10 -17.63 7.14
CA GLU A 546 -14.90 -18.07 7.86
C GLU A 546 -13.62 -17.39 7.37
N GLU A 547 -13.50 -17.09 6.07
CA GLU A 547 -12.37 -16.36 5.51
C GLU A 547 -12.28 -14.95 6.12
N TRP A 548 -13.42 -14.25 6.21
CA TRP A 548 -13.48 -12.95 6.89
C TRP A 548 -13.05 -13.05 8.36
N HIS A 549 -13.58 -14.03 9.10
CA HIS A 549 -13.23 -14.25 10.51
C HIS A 549 -11.72 -14.50 10.72
N ILE A 550 -11.13 -15.39 9.91
CA ILE A 550 -9.74 -15.84 10.04
C ILE A 550 -8.76 -14.78 9.53
N ILE A 551 -9.00 -14.23 8.33
CA ILE A 551 -8.03 -13.35 7.67
C ILE A 551 -8.05 -11.96 8.30
N THR A 552 -9.23 -11.37 8.52
CA THR A 552 -9.33 -10.01 9.09
C THR A 552 -9.22 -9.99 10.62
N GLY A 553 -9.44 -11.13 11.28
CA GLY A 553 -9.65 -11.19 12.73
C GLY A 553 -11.05 -10.73 13.15
N SER A 554 -12.05 -10.88 12.28
CA SER A 554 -13.43 -10.39 12.45
C SER A 554 -13.55 -8.86 12.57
N ASP A 555 -12.81 -8.11 11.74
CA ASP A 555 -12.80 -6.64 11.79
C ASP A 555 -14.16 -6.03 11.37
N PRO A 556 -14.90 -5.35 12.27
CA PRO A 556 -16.25 -4.85 12.00
C PRO A 556 -16.34 -3.66 11.02
N LYS A 557 -15.23 -3.01 10.61
CA LYS A 557 -15.23 -2.03 9.50
C LYS A 557 -15.11 -2.73 8.14
N ASN A 558 -14.42 -3.88 8.11
CA ASN A 558 -14.13 -4.68 6.92
C ASN A 558 -15.10 -5.87 6.74
N THR A 559 -16.38 -5.70 7.11
CA THR A 559 -17.42 -6.69 6.78
C THR A 559 -17.51 -6.93 5.26
N PRO A 560 -18.06 -8.07 4.79
CA PRO A 560 -18.18 -8.35 3.37
C PRO A 560 -18.77 -7.19 2.56
N TRP A 561 -18.07 -6.80 1.49
CA TRP A 561 -18.41 -5.68 0.61
C TRP A 561 -18.49 -4.31 1.32
N SER A 562 -17.60 -4.07 2.28
CA SER A 562 -17.44 -2.79 3.00
C SER A 562 -15.97 -2.41 3.15
N TYR A 563 -15.69 -1.10 3.10
CA TYR A 563 -14.37 -0.50 3.34
C TYR A 563 -13.28 -1.17 2.49
N HIS A 564 -12.23 -1.77 3.07
CA HIS A 564 -11.18 -2.45 2.29
C HIS A 564 -11.62 -3.83 1.77
N ASN A 565 -12.66 -4.43 2.34
CA ASN A 565 -13.13 -5.76 1.99
C ASN A 565 -14.18 -5.70 0.85
N GLY A 566 -13.75 -5.28 -0.34
CA GLY A 566 -14.63 -5.15 -1.51
C GLY A 566 -15.54 -3.91 -1.50
N GLY A 567 -15.20 -2.87 -0.74
CA GLY A 567 -15.83 -1.55 -0.86
C GLY A 567 -15.50 -0.87 -2.20
N SER A 568 -16.37 0.05 -2.62
CA SER A 568 -16.16 0.93 -3.78
C SER A 568 -15.58 2.27 -3.32
N TRP A 569 -14.47 2.70 -3.91
CA TRP A 569 -13.66 3.86 -3.51
C TRP A 569 -13.52 4.85 -4.67
N PRO A 570 -14.23 6.00 -4.64
CA PRO A 570 -14.19 7.00 -5.71
C PRO A 570 -12.81 7.61 -5.95
N THR A 571 -11.96 7.68 -4.92
CA THR A 571 -10.57 8.14 -5.04
C THR A 571 -9.77 7.36 -6.10
N LEU A 572 -10.11 6.09 -6.39
CA LEU A 572 -9.45 5.28 -7.42
C LEU A 572 -9.70 5.73 -8.88
N LEU A 573 -10.59 6.69 -9.09
CA LEU A 573 -10.93 7.22 -10.42
C LEU A 573 -9.72 7.83 -11.15
N TRP A 574 -8.81 8.52 -10.46
CA TRP A 574 -7.73 9.25 -11.14
C TRP A 574 -6.63 8.33 -11.63
N GLN A 575 -6.30 7.27 -10.88
CA GLN A 575 -5.38 6.22 -11.32
C GLN A 575 -5.97 5.47 -12.51
N PHE A 576 -7.28 5.18 -12.49
CA PHE A 576 -7.95 4.52 -13.60
C PHE A 576 -7.98 5.39 -14.85
N THR A 577 -8.24 6.68 -14.67
CA THR A 577 -8.17 7.68 -15.74
C THR A 577 -6.78 7.74 -16.33
N LEU A 578 -5.73 7.83 -15.51
CA LEU A 578 -4.34 7.88 -15.99
C LEU A 578 -3.94 6.60 -16.73
N ALA A 579 -4.34 5.42 -16.23
CA ALA A 579 -4.12 4.13 -16.88
C ALA A 579 -4.86 4.03 -18.24
N CYS A 580 -6.11 4.51 -18.31
CA CYS A 580 -6.89 4.53 -19.54
C CYS A 580 -6.31 5.49 -20.59
N VAL A 581 -5.93 6.72 -20.19
CA VAL A 581 -5.29 7.68 -21.09
C VAL A 581 -3.97 7.13 -21.64
N LYS A 582 -3.13 6.52 -20.79
CA LYS A 582 -1.90 5.86 -21.22
C LYS A 582 -2.13 4.81 -22.30
N MET A 583 -3.14 3.96 -22.14
CA MET A 583 -3.44 2.86 -23.06
C MET A 583 -4.27 3.30 -24.28
N GLY A 584 -4.48 4.61 -24.48
CA GLY A 584 -5.27 5.12 -25.61
C GLY A 584 -6.77 4.83 -25.50
N ARG A 585 -7.28 4.59 -24.28
CA ARG A 585 -8.67 4.22 -23.98
C ARG A 585 -9.44 5.24 -23.10
N PRO A 586 -9.37 6.56 -23.37
CA PRO A 586 -9.98 7.58 -22.50
C PRO A 586 -11.51 7.45 -22.37
N GLU A 587 -12.18 6.76 -23.31
CA GLU A 587 -13.63 6.50 -23.27
C GLU A 587 -14.06 5.68 -22.06
N LEU A 588 -13.23 4.73 -21.61
CA LEU A 588 -13.50 3.94 -20.39
C LEU A 588 -13.46 4.82 -19.14
N ALA A 589 -12.48 5.71 -19.06
CA ALA A 589 -12.34 6.65 -17.97
C ALA A 589 -13.49 7.67 -17.94
N GLN A 590 -13.85 8.25 -19.09
CA GLN A 590 -15.00 9.14 -19.20
C GLN A 590 -16.29 8.44 -18.73
N ARG A 591 -16.53 7.20 -19.16
CA ARG A 591 -17.68 6.39 -18.71
C ARG A 591 -17.70 6.17 -17.19
N ALA A 592 -16.55 6.00 -16.54
CA ALA A 592 -16.47 5.86 -15.09
C ALA A 592 -16.69 7.20 -14.36
N VAL A 593 -16.11 8.30 -14.85
CA VAL A 593 -16.32 9.65 -14.30
C VAL A 593 -17.80 10.06 -14.42
N ASP A 594 -18.42 9.86 -15.59
CA ASP A 594 -19.84 10.15 -15.83
C ASP A 594 -20.79 9.28 -14.98
N LEU A 595 -20.33 8.11 -14.54
CA LEU A 595 -21.07 7.26 -13.62
C LEU A 595 -21.01 7.80 -12.18
N ALA A 596 -19.84 8.27 -11.75
CA ALA A 596 -19.65 8.86 -10.42
C ALA A 596 -20.29 10.26 -10.28
N GLU A 597 -20.18 11.12 -11.30
CA GLU A 597 -20.71 12.50 -11.29
C GLU A 597 -22.23 12.52 -11.00
N LYS A 598 -22.97 11.48 -11.39
CA LYS A 598 -24.41 11.32 -11.12
C LYS A 598 -24.78 11.23 -9.64
N ARG A 599 -23.82 10.91 -8.75
CA ARG A 599 -24.08 10.58 -7.34
C ARG A 599 -23.19 11.30 -6.35
N LEU A 600 -21.91 11.57 -6.66
CA LEU A 600 -20.95 12.07 -5.67
C LEU A 600 -21.42 13.33 -4.93
N SER A 601 -21.92 14.33 -5.64
CA SER A 601 -22.48 15.55 -5.03
C SER A 601 -23.76 15.27 -4.21
N LEU A 602 -24.70 14.47 -4.76
CA LEU A 602 -25.96 14.12 -4.09
C LEU A 602 -25.74 13.35 -2.78
N ASP A 603 -24.78 12.43 -2.78
CA ASP A 603 -24.40 11.59 -1.66
C ASP A 603 -23.37 12.29 -0.73
N GLN A 604 -23.08 13.59 -0.93
CA GLN A 604 -22.18 14.43 -0.11
C GLN A 604 -20.72 13.95 -0.03
N TRP A 605 -20.17 13.56 -1.19
CA TRP A 605 -18.77 13.17 -1.41
C TRP A 605 -18.21 12.14 -0.39
N PRO A 606 -18.79 10.93 -0.30
CA PRO A 606 -18.34 9.92 0.65
C PRO A 606 -16.91 9.42 0.41
N GLU A 607 -16.21 9.10 1.50
CA GLU A 607 -14.98 8.30 1.53
C GLU A 607 -15.10 6.99 0.74
N TYR A 608 -16.16 6.20 0.98
CA TYR A 608 -16.37 4.90 0.31
C TYR A 608 -17.85 4.49 0.26
N TYR A 609 -18.12 3.44 -0.52
CA TYR A 609 -19.46 2.87 -0.75
C TYR A 609 -19.47 1.35 -0.53
N ASP A 610 -20.54 0.87 0.07
CA ASP A 610 -20.74 -0.54 0.45
C ASP A 610 -21.62 -1.30 -0.55
N THR A 611 -21.75 -2.61 -0.30
CA THR A 611 -22.45 -3.63 -1.09
C THR A 611 -21.69 -4.04 -2.36
N ARG A 612 -21.97 -5.26 -2.84
CA ARG A 612 -21.32 -5.83 -4.04
C ARG A 612 -21.33 -4.85 -5.23
N SER A 613 -22.41 -4.11 -5.44
CA SER A 613 -22.51 -3.14 -6.54
C SER A 613 -22.36 -1.66 -6.17
N GLY A 614 -21.87 -1.32 -4.95
CA GLY A 614 -21.58 0.08 -4.58
C GLY A 614 -22.82 0.97 -4.40
N ARG A 615 -23.95 0.38 -3.99
CA ARG A 615 -25.24 1.10 -3.94
C ARG A 615 -25.41 1.96 -2.69
N PHE A 616 -24.89 1.52 -1.55
CA PHE A 616 -25.02 2.27 -0.29
C PHE A 616 -23.77 3.11 -0.03
N ILE A 617 -23.96 4.29 0.56
CA ILE A 617 -22.87 5.03 1.20
C ILE A 617 -22.25 4.13 2.27
N GLY A 618 -20.93 4.15 2.40
CA GLY A 618 -20.20 3.26 3.29
C GLY A 618 -20.65 3.40 4.75
N LYS A 619 -20.80 2.28 5.46
CA LYS A 619 -21.39 2.20 6.81
C LYS A 619 -20.72 3.10 7.86
N GLN A 620 -19.44 3.41 7.67
CA GLN A 620 -18.65 4.36 8.47
C GLN A 620 -17.90 5.35 7.58
N SER A 621 -18.41 5.59 6.36
CA SER A 621 -17.83 6.56 5.43
C SER A 621 -17.96 7.96 6.02
N ARG A 622 -16.86 8.73 5.98
CA ARG A 622 -16.93 10.18 6.21
C ARG A 622 -17.54 10.84 4.99
N LEU A 623 -18.24 11.96 5.19
CA LEU A 623 -18.72 12.82 4.11
C LEU A 623 -17.70 13.93 3.84
N PHE A 624 -17.78 14.56 2.67
CA PHE A 624 -16.82 15.59 2.24
C PHE A 624 -15.37 15.12 2.35
N GLN A 625 -15.10 13.86 1.99
CA GLN A 625 -13.77 13.27 2.03
C GLN A 625 -12.92 13.82 0.87
N THR A 626 -11.80 14.46 1.21
CA THR A 626 -11.02 15.26 0.28
C THR A 626 -10.46 14.46 -0.89
N TRP A 627 -9.95 13.23 -0.68
CA TRP A 627 -9.42 12.43 -1.80
C TRP A 627 -10.50 11.94 -2.78
N THR A 628 -11.77 11.90 -2.38
CA THR A 628 -12.90 11.57 -3.27
C THR A 628 -13.18 12.76 -4.19
N ILE A 629 -13.23 13.97 -3.60
CA ILE A 629 -13.39 15.25 -4.32
C ILE A 629 -12.22 15.46 -5.27
N ALA A 630 -10.98 15.35 -4.77
CA ALA A 630 -9.77 15.57 -5.53
C ALA A 630 -9.52 14.48 -6.59
N GLY A 631 -9.87 13.22 -6.33
CA GLY A 631 -9.79 12.14 -7.31
C GLY A 631 -10.73 12.36 -8.49
N PHE A 632 -11.96 12.83 -8.22
CA PHE A 632 -12.90 13.26 -9.26
C PHE A 632 -12.37 14.44 -10.08
N LEU A 633 -11.93 15.52 -9.43
CA LEU A 633 -11.35 16.69 -10.10
C LEU A 633 -10.12 16.35 -10.96
N THR A 634 -9.19 15.57 -10.41
CA THR A 634 -7.99 15.11 -11.11
C THR A 634 -8.36 14.31 -12.35
N SER A 635 -9.35 13.40 -12.25
CA SER A 635 -9.83 12.63 -13.40
C SER A 635 -10.35 13.52 -14.52
N LYS A 636 -11.15 14.55 -14.21
CA LYS A 636 -11.64 15.51 -15.21
C LYS A 636 -10.49 16.30 -15.84
N LYS A 637 -9.52 16.79 -15.04
CA LYS A 637 -8.37 17.54 -15.55
C LYS A 637 -7.40 16.68 -16.39
N LEU A 638 -7.26 15.38 -16.10
CA LEU A 638 -6.48 14.44 -16.92
C LEU A 638 -7.16 14.14 -18.27
N LEU A 639 -8.49 14.01 -18.29
CA LEU A 639 -9.27 13.84 -19.53
C LEU A 639 -9.27 15.11 -20.39
N GLU A 640 -9.32 16.28 -19.77
CA GLU A 640 -9.23 17.58 -20.45
C GLU A 640 -7.84 17.88 -21.03
N ASN A 641 -6.78 17.34 -20.43
CA ASN A 641 -5.42 17.59 -20.87
C ASN A 641 -4.56 16.30 -20.93
N PRO A 642 -4.74 15.49 -22.00
CA PRO A 642 -3.95 14.27 -22.20
C PRO A 642 -2.43 14.51 -22.30
N GLU A 643 -2.00 15.70 -22.74
CA GLU A 643 -0.58 16.07 -22.77
C GLU A 643 -0.02 16.15 -21.34
N LYS A 644 -0.67 16.88 -20.42
CA LYS A 644 -0.29 16.87 -19.00
C LYS A 644 -0.41 15.48 -18.37
N ALA A 645 -1.39 14.67 -18.76
CA ALA A 645 -1.51 13.29 -18.29
C ALA A 645 -0.31 12.42 -18.74
N SER A 646 0.22 12.62 -19.95
CA SER A 646 1.41 11.92 -20.44
C SER A 646 2.68 12.18 -19.62
N LEU A 647 2.74 13.33 -18.93
CA LEU A 647 3.85 13.67 -18.04
C LEU A 647 3.86 12.84 -16.74
N LEU A 648 2.75 12.16 -16.41
CA LEU A 648 2.54 11.44 -15.14
C LEU A 648 2.67 9.92 -15.25
N PHE A 649 2.78 9.38 -16.45
CA PHE A 649 3.06 7.96 -16.68
C PHE A 649 4.44 7.75 -17.33
N TRP A 650 4.76 6.49 -17.62
CA TRP A 650 6.01 6.07 -18.25
C TRP A 650 5.75 5.17 -19.46
N ASP A 651 6.69 5.11 -20.40
CA ASP A 651 6.72 4.10 -21.45
C ASP A 651 7.46 2.82 -21.01
N GLU A 652 7.49 1.80 -21.87
CA GLU A 652 8.25 0.56 -21.65
C GLU A 652 9.75 0.88 -21.61
N ASP A 653 10.45 0.33 -20.61
CA ASP A 653 11.86 0.57 -20.39
C ASP A 653 12.70 -0.51 -21.09
N TYR A 654 13.14 -0.22 -22.31
CA TYR A 654 13.93 -1.16 -23.10
C TYR A 654 15.34 -1.39 -22.53
N ASP A 655 15.94 -0.41 -21.85
CA ASP A 655 17.27 -0.53 -21.25
C ASP A 655 17.28 -1.50 -20.06
N LEU A 656 16.22 -1.49 -19.24
CA LEU A 656 16.00 -2.48 -18.17
C LEU A 656 15.79 -3.91 -18.69
N LEU A 657 15.26 -4.06 -19.91
CA LEU A 657 15.10 -5.37 -20.57
C LEU A 657 16.45 -5.91 -21.08
N GLU A 658 17.33 -5.04 -21.59
CA GLU A 658 18.66 -5.43 -22.07
C GLU A 658 19.63 -5.73 -20.92
N THR A 659 19.57 -4.96 -19.82
CA THR A 659 20.48 -5.09 -18.66
C THR A 659 20.12 -6.24 -17.70
N CYS A 660 19.49 -7.31 -18.20
CA CYS A 660 19.10 -8.45 -17.38
C CYS A 660 20.33 -9.25 -16.90
N VAL A 661 20.47 -9.49 -15.59
CA VAL A 661 21.57 -10.29 -15.02
C VAL A 661 21.66 -11.70 -15.64
N CYS A 662 20.52 -12.29 -16.05
CA CYS A 662 20.49 -13.57 -16.76
C CYS A 662 21.15 -13.55 -18.16
N ALA A 663 21.39 -12.36 -18.74
CA ALA A 663 22.15 -12.21 -19.99
C ALA A 663 23.66 -12.07 -19.73
N LEU A 664 24.07 -11.67 -18.52
CA LEU A 664 25.47 -11.55 -18.12
C LEU A 664 26.08 -12.91 -17.73
N SER A 665 25.26 -13.84 -17.24
CA SER A 665 25.68 -15.23 -16.99
C SER A 665 25.85 -16.01 -18.30
N LYS A 666 27.05 -15.97 -18.89
CA LYS A 666 27.48 -16.85 -20.00
C LYS A 666 27.65 -18.32 -19.61
N THR A 667 27.15 -18.74 -18.44
CA THR A 667 27.12 -20.11 -17.97
C THR A 667 25.81 -20.78 -18.39
N SER A 668 25.96 -21.83 -19.19
CA SER A 668 24.88 -22.59 -19.84
C SER A 668 23.77 -23.09 -18.91
N ARG A 669 22.59 -22.46 -18.95
CA ARG A 669 21.26 -23.10 -19.10
C ARG A 669 20.12 -22.08 -19.25
N LYS A 670 19.16 -22.42 -20.13
CA LYS A 670 17.89 -21.73 -20.47
C LYS A 670 18.03 -20.33 -21.13
N LYS A 671 17.39 -20.16 -22.29
CA LYS A 671 17.11 -18.85 -22.90
C LYS A 671 16.23 -18.05 -21.94
N CYS A 672 16.62 -16.83 -21.59
CA CYS A 672 15.75 -15.92 -20.84
C CYS A 672 14.45 -15.66 -21.63
N SER A 673 13.28 -15.76 -20.97
CA SER A 673 11.96 -15.53 -21.59
C SER A 673 11.84 -14.11 -22.19
N ARG A 674 12.64 -13.15 -21.73
CA ARG A 674 12.76 -11.79 -22.29
C ARG A 674 13.20 -11.73 -23.76
N ILE A 675 13.87 -12.75 -24.29
CA ILE A 675 14.17 -12.79 -25.74
C ILE A 675 12.88 -13.04 -26.55
N ALA A 676 11.87 -13.71 -25.97
CA ALA A 676 10.58 -13.91 -26.63
C ALA A 676 9.70 -12.64 -26.59
N SER A 677 9.70 -11.86 -25.50
CA SER A 677 8.96 -10.58 -25.48
C SER A 677 9.51 -9.58 -26.51
N ARG A 678 10.82 -9.57 -26.76
CA ARG A 678 11.43 -8.78 -27.85
C ARG A 678 10.87 -9.12 -29.24
N SER A 679 10.46 -10.37 -29.48
CA SER A 679 9.85 -10.81 -30.74
C SER A 679 8.35 -10.50 -30.84
N GLN A 680 7.68 -10.23 -29.72
CA GLN A 680 6.26 -9.86 -29.69
C GLN A 680 6.02 -8.34 -29.64
N ASN A 681 7.04 -7.55 -29.30
CA ASN A 681 6.97 -6.08 -29.20
C ASN A 681 7.60 -5.35 -30.42
N ARG A 682 7.87 -6.06 -31.52
CA ARG A 682 8.42 -5.53 -32.78
C ARG A 682 7.59 -5.95 -34.02
N ALA A 683 6.38 -6.43 -33.79
CA ALA A 683 5.41 -6.85 -34.81
C ALA A 683 4.15 -5.99 -34.69
#